data_AF-A0A8S2S6G3-F1
#
_entry.id   AF-A0A8S2S6G3-F1
#
_cell.length_a   1.000
_cell.length_b   1.000
_cell.length_c   1.000
_cell.angle_alpha   90.00
_cell.angle_beta   90.00
_cell.angle_gamma   90.00
#
_symmetry.space_group_name_H-M   'P 1'
#
loop_
_entity.id
_entity.type
_entity.pdbx_description
1 polymer ?
#
loop_
_entity_poly.entity_id
_entity_poly.type
_entity_poly.pdbx_seq_one_letter_code
_entity_poly.pdbx_strand_id
1 'polypeptide(L)'
;MIVPKLEKRKKNALGAPRGKRMVIFIDDLNMPKLETYGAQAPIELLRQYQDFGGLYDRETLKWVDIHDVILCAACGPPGGGRNATTPRLLRHFALFAIPAPSEYSLKHIFKSILNGYLVDFNQNVKSVGDGIVDAAVEIYLRMSAELLPTPTKSHYVFNLRDLSKCIQGVLQVKPESISDRDSLVRVFFHESLRVFHDRLINDEDKQYFHTMLSELATRLFSMQIEPTHFVTKPIIMGDFMKVGAPRNERLYEEITDYQKLRNILQDYQEDYNLQYNKNSKLVFFLDAIEHIARIARIIRQDRGNALLVGVGGTGKQSLTRLASHMCGYKCFQIELSRGYNYDAFHEDLKKLYDQAGPRNENTVFLFTDTQIVVEEFLEDINNILNSGEVPNLFDKQDEYERMIIGCRPGAKEAGIAENDREAIYTFFINRVRNNLHMVICMSPVGDSFRTRCRMFPSLVNCCTIDWFTTWPREALLSVARTSFEKYNWAKGEEFMIDALAQMCVEIHMSVTVKAKQLLTELRRHYYTTPTSYLELINLYLSMLNDKKKQIENAKARVERGLKKLLETNVLVDEMQAELVALEPQLKKKSDETAKLMETLAVDQEKADEVRRVVMEDEAVARVKAEETQAMKDDAQRDLNLALPAVEKANEAISRLSKEAITELRTFQTPPALVKLGMEAVCILFRKKPDWPSAKALLGDMGFLPSIKEYQKDSIPPEVLRDLKPYLEKPEFNIDAIKKASTACGNLVEWVIAIDLYAKVSKEVEPKRKRVAQAEKDLKEVMDQLKKKQQQLQSVEAKIKELQESYDHQVAEKKKLEISIMQTQSRLKRASKLTTALAEEQIRWKENINEFNEQMKTVTGNVFVSSACVAYYGAFPSQYRVELVDQWVEGCKTHKIPVLDNLAIVNVLADPFSIRQWVTQGLPRDDFST
;
A
#
# COMPACT_ATOMS: atom_id res chain seq x y z
N MET A 1 -49.79 37.38 13.59
CA MET A 1 -51.02 36.56 13.48
C MET A 1 -52.30 37.36 13.24
N ILE A 2 -52.76 38.25 14.14
CA ILE A 2 -54.06 38.96 13.98
C ILE A 2 -53.97 40.14 13.01
N VAL A 3 -53.05 41.07 13.27
CA VAL A 3 -52.90 42.33 12.52
C VAL A 3 -52.64 42.14 11.01
N PRO A 4 -51.76 41.21 10.56
CA PRO A 4 -51.46 41.06 9.13
C PRO A 4 -52.65 40.60 8.27
N LYS A 5 -53.67 39.97 8.86
CA LYS A 5 -54.87 39.51 8.14
C LYS A 5 -55.93 40.60 8.02
N LEU A 6 -55.75 41.76 8.65
CA LEU A 6 -56.71 42.86 8.66
C LEU A 6 -56.34 43.94 7.64
N GLU A 7 -57.36 44.54 7.02
CA GLU A 7 -57.18 45.64 6.07
C GLU A 7 -57.19 47.00 6.79
N LYS A 8 -56.35 47.91 6.29
CA LYS A 8 -56.31 49.28 6.79
C LYS A 8 -57.56 50.05 6.35
N ARG A 9 -58.37 50.49 7.32
CA ARG A 9 -59.54 51.35 7.09
C ARG A 9 -59.17 52.83 7.15
N LYS A 10 -58.40 53.26 8.17
CA LYS A 10 -57.90 54.63 8.38
C LYS A 10 -56.48 54.60 8.95
N LYS A 11 -55.87 55.77 9.20
CA LYS A 11 -54.47 55.90 9.68
C LYS A 11 -54.16 55.04 10.92
N ASN A 12 -55.11 54.88 11.84
CA ASN A 12 -55.00 54.08 13.07
C ASN A 12 -56.17 53.07 13.25
N ALA A 13 -56.82 52.64 12.17
CA ALA A 13 -57.93 51.69 12.25
C ALA A 13 -57.76 50.56 11.24
N LEU A 14 -57.81 49.34 11.74
CA LEU A 14 -57.78 48.09 11.01
C LEU A 14 -59.16 47.42 11.08
N GLY A 15 -59.48 46.58 10.12
CA GLY A 15 -60.69 45.77 10.22
C GLY A 15 -60.77 44.70 9.15
N ALA A 16 -61.85 43.91 9.19
CA ALA A 16 -62.12 42.93 8.16
C ALA A 16 -62.24 43.59 6.77
N PRO A 17 -62.02 42.83 5.67
CA PRO A 17 -62.24 43.31 4.31
C PRO A 17 -63.60 43.97 4.14
N ARG A 18 -63.68 45.03 3.33
CA ARG A 18 -64.90 45.84 3.20
C ARG A 18 -66.13 44.97 2.90
N GLY A 19 -67.16 45.07 3.74
CA GLY A 19 -68.43 44.35 3.59
C GLY A 19 -68.43 42.91 4.14
N LYS A 20 -67.30 42.43 4.69
CA LYS A 20 -67.18 41.13 5.35
C LYS A 20 -66.96 41.29 6.86
N ARG A 21 -67.25 40.24 7.63
CA ARG A 21 -66.84 40.10 9.03
C ARG A 21 -65.81 38.99 9.14
N MET A 22 -64.80 39.17 9.98
CA MET A 22 -63.76 38.17 10.21
C MET A 22 -64.00 37.46 11.53
N VAL A 23 -63.88 36.13 11.53
CA VAL A 23 -63.89 35.33 12.76
C VAL A 23 -62.48 34.84 13.02
N ILE A 24 -61.92 35.20 14.16
CA ILE A 24 -60.65 34.67 14.64
C ILE A 24 -60.99 33.51 15.56
N PHE A 25 -60.70 32.30 15.09
CA PHE A 25 -60.83 31.08 15.89
C PHE A 25 -59.52 30.78 16.60
N ILE A 26 -59.58 30.64 17.92
CA ILE A 26 -58.44 30.28 18.78
C ILE A 26 -58.66 28.85 19.27
N ASP A 27 -57.79 27.95 18.84
CA ASP A 27 -57.75 26.60 19.36
C ASP A 27 -56.88 26.55 20.65
N ASP A 28 -57.24 25.68 21.59
CA ASP A 28 -56.59 25.52 22.91
C ASP A 28 -56.25 26.86 23.63
N LEU A 29 -57.26 27.71 23.88
CA LEU A 29 -57.11 29.02 24.55
C LEU A 29 -56.31 28.98 25.88
N ASN A 30 -56.29 27.83 26.55
CA ASN A 30 -55.67 27.63 27.86
C ASN A 30 -54.27 26.98 27.83
N MET A 31 -53.66 26.87 26.65
CA MET A 31 -52.27 26.40 26.49
C MET A 31 -51.20 27.39 26.97
N PRO A 32 -51.33 28.73 26.83
CA PRO A 32 -50.27 29.67 27.21
C PRO A 32 -49.74 29.45 28.62
N LYS A 33 -48.40 29.45 28.76
CA LYS A 33 -47.74 29.24 30.05
C LYS A 33 -48.05 30.39 31.01
N LEU A 34 -48.27 30.04 32.28
CA LEU A 34 -48.36 31.00 33.37
C LEU A 34 -46.98 31.65 33.58
N GLU A 35 -46.93 32.96 33.65
CA GLU A 35 -45.72 33.65 34.12
C GLU A 35 -45.50 33.39 35.62
N THR A 36 -44.39 33.87 36.18
CA THR A 36 -44.03 33.72 37.60
C THR A 36 -45.14 34.15 38.57
N TYR A 37 -45.94 35.15 38.19
CA TYR A 37 -47.06 35.68 38.98
C TYR A 37 -48.43 35.11 38.60
N GLY A 38 -48.50 34.13 37.70
CA GLY A 38 -49.74 33.45 37.31
C GLY A 38 -50.57 34.16 36.24
N ALA A 39 -50.08 35.24 35.64
CA ALA A 39 -50.73 35.85 34.47
C ALA A 39 -50.39 35.10 33.17
N GLN A 40 -51.28 35.20 32.18
CA GLN A 40 -51.07 34.68 30.83
C GLN A 40 -51.11 35.86 29.85
N ALA A 41 -49.94 36.43 29.52
CA ALA A 41 -49.85 37.65 28.72
C ALA A 41 -50.62 37.62 27.37
N PRO A 42 -50.62 36.52 26.59
CA PRO A 42 -51.42 36.44 25.37
C PRO A 42 -52.93 36.55 25.62
N ILE A 43 -53.41 35.99 26.73
CA ILE A 43 -54.83 36.00 27.11
C ILE A 43 -55.25 37.41 27.58
N GLU A 44 -54.37 38.10 28.28
CA GLU A 44 -54.60 39.50 28.67
C GLU A 44 -54.64 40.44 27.46
N LEU A 45 -53.87 40.17 26.40
CA LEU A 45 -53.96 40.90 25.14
C LEU A 45 -55.33 40.70 24.46
N LEU A 46 -55.85 39.47 24.43
CA LEU A 46 -57.19 39.19 23.92
C LEU A 46 -58.28 39.86 24.75
N ARG A 47 -58.09 39.91 26.08
CA ARG A 47 -58.98 40.64 26.98
C ARG A 47 -58.97 42.12 26.68
N GLN A 48 -57.78 42.73 26.54
CA GLN A 48 -57.65 44.14 26.18
C GLN A 48 -58.37 44.45 24.87
N TYR A 49 -58.19 43.60 23.85
CA TYR A 49 -58.90 43.74 22.59
C TYR A 49 -60.43 43.70 22.77
N GLN A 50 -60.97 42.76 23.54
CA GLN A 50 -62.41 42.66 23.79
C GLN A 50 -62.97 43.79 24.67
N ASP A 51 -62.20 44.26 25.64
CA ASP A 51 -62.60 45.34 26.56
C ASP A 51 -62.65 46.70 25.84
N PHE A 52 -61.68 46.98 24.97
CA PHE A 52 -61.44 48.32 24.44
C PHE A 52 -61.58 48.43 22.92
N GLY A 53 -61.74 47.33 22.19
CA GLY A 53 -61.92 47.32 20.73
C GLY A 53 -60.64 47.61 19.92
N GLY A 54 -59.46 47.48 20.53
CA GLY A 54 -58.19 47.82 19.89
C GLY A 54 -56.96 47.38 20.69
N LEU A 55 -55.78 47.67 20.15
CA LEU A 55 -54.46 47.27 20.68
C LEU A 55 -53.50 48.46 20.66
N TYR A 56 -52.47 48.44 21.51
CA TYR A 56 -51.30 49.31 21.32
C TYR A 56 -50.27 48.65 20.42
N ASP A 57 -49.79 49.38 19.42
CA ASP A 57 -48.60 49.00 18.67
C ASP A 57 -47.36 49.18 19.56
N ARG A 58 -46.53 48.14 19.66
CA ARG A 58 -45.33 48.12 20.51
C ARG A 58 -44.23 49.03 19.99
N GLU A 59 -44.14 49.24 18.67
CA GLU A 59 -43.08 50.06 18.07
C GLU A 59 -43.46 51.54 18.08
N THR A 60 -44.67 51.85 17.62
CA THR A 60 -45.11 53.24 17.50
C THR A 60 -45.79 53.80 18.75
N LEU A 61 -46.11 52.92 19.73
CA LEU A 61 -46.86 53.23 20.96
C LEU A 61 -48.22 53.90 20.69
N LYS A 62 -48.78 53.68 19.50
CA LYS A 62 -50.07 54.24 19.08
C LYS A 62 -51.18 53.22 19.28
N TRP A 63 -52.35 53.72 19.65
CA TRP A 63 -53.58 52.94 19.68
C TRP A 63 -54.03 52.60 18.26
N VAL A 64 -54.41 51.35 18.04
CA VAL A 64 -54.94 50.81 16.78
C VAL A 64 -56.32 50.22 17.06
N ASP A 65 -57.35 50.85 16.46
CA ASP A 65 -58.72 50.36 16.53
C ASP A 65 -58.92 49.15 15.60
N ILE A 66 -59.67 48.14 16.05
CA ILE A 66 -59.99 46.94 15.27
C ILE A 66 -61.51 46.84 15.12
N HIS A 67 -61.98 46.82 13.87
CA HIS A 67 -63.40 46.76 13.53
C HIS A 67 -63.78 45.47 12.79
N ASP A 68 -65.05 45.06 12.93
CA ASP A 68 -65.67 43.94 12.18
C ASP A 68 -65.01 42.55 12.43
N VAL A 69 -64.43 42.34 13.62
CA VAL A 69 -63.73 41.10 14.00
C VAL A 69 -64.41 40.45 15.22
N ILE A 70 -64.70 39.15 15.13
CA ILE A 70 -65.31 38.34 16.19
C ILE A 70 -64.29 37.31 16.68
N LEU A 71 -64.16 37.15 17.99
CA LEU A 71 -63.37 36.06 18.57
C LEU A 71 -64.27 34.85 18.84
N CYS A 72 -63.80 33.69 18.41
CA CYS A 72 -64.31 32.38 18.80
C CYS A 72 -63.15 31.59 19.39
N ALA A 73 -63.38 30.86 20.48
CA ALA A 73 -62.31 30.12 21.14
C ALA A 73 -62.80 28.75 21.62
N ALA A 74 -61.93 27.76 21.51
CA ALA A 74 -62.10 26.43 22.09
C ALA A 74 -60.97 26.15 23.08
N CYS A 75 -61.26 25.38 24.13
CA CYS A 75 -60.23 24.86 25.02
C CYS A 75 -60.70 23.56 25.67
N GLY A 76 -59.75 22.66 25.94
CA GLY A 76 -60.02 21.50 26.78
C GLY A 76 -60.16 21.89 28.26
N PRO A 77 -60.77 21.01 29.09
CA PRO A 77 -60.88 21.26 30.52
C PRO A 77 -59.48 21.45 31.17
N PRO A 78 -59.37 22.29 32.21
CA PRO A 78 -58.10 22.50 32.91
C PRO A 78 -57.64 21.20 33.58
N GLY A 79 -56.35 20.89 33.48
CA GLY A 79 -55.76 19.62 33.92
C GLY A 79 -54.82 19.00 32.89
N GLY A 80 -53.99 18.04 33.32
CA GLY A 80 -53.12 17.26 32.41
C GLY A 80 -52.03 18.06 31.68
N GLY A 81 -51.77 19.32 32.06
CA GLY A 81 -50.85 20.24 31.38
C GLY A 81 -51.53 21.49 30.81
N ARG A 82 -52.86 21.51 30.73
CA ARG A 82 -53.66 22.69 30.37
C ARG A 82 -53.95 23.57 31.58
N ASN A 83 -53.76 24.88 31.43
CA ASN A 83 -53.94 25.85 32.51
C ASN A 83 -55.42 26.24 32.67
N ALA A 84 -55.75 26.90 33.77
CA ALA A 84 -57.07 27.52 33.93
C ALA A 84 -57.10 28.89 33.26
N THR A 85 -58.13 29.17 32.48
CA THR A 85 -58.31 30.49 31.85
C THR A 85 -58.82 31.51 32.86
N THR A 86 -58.32 32.75 32.79
CA THR A 86 -58.76 33.84 33.68
C THR A 86 -60.27 34.14 33.54
N PRO A 87 -61.04 34.18 34.65
CA PRO A 87 -62.46 34.57 34.61
C PRO A 87 -62.71 35.95 33.98
N ARG A 88 -61.70 36.84 34.04
CA ARG A 88 -61.77 38.18 33.46
C ARG A 88 -61.92 38.17 31.94
N LEU A 89 -61.36 37.17 31.26
CA LEU A 89 -61.58 36.99 29.83
C LEU A 89 -62.90 36.26 29.59
N LEU A 90 -63.18 35.21 30.37
CA LEU A 90 -64.37 34.37 30.20
C LEU A 90 -65.69 35.14 30.27
N ARG A 91 -65.74 36.27 31.01
CA ARG A 91 -66.93 37.15 31.04
C ARG A 91 -67.36 37.67 29.66
N HIS A 92 -66.46 37.70 28.67
CA HIS A 92 -66.74 38.14 27.30
C HIS A 92 -67.21 37.01 26.39
N PHE A 93 -67.18 35.76 26.86
CA PHE A 93 -67.52 34.58 26.07
C PHE A 93 -68.80 33.91 26.60
N ALA A 94 -69.62 33.41 25.67
CA ALA A 94 -70.62 32.39 25.99
C ALA A 94 -69.91 31.03 26.04
N LEU A 95 -69.97 30.37 27.21
CA LEU A 95 -69.33 29.07 27.42
C LEU A 95 -70.29 27.94 27.04
N PHE A 96 -69.90 27.13 26.06
CA PHE A 96 -70.61 25.91 25.67
C PHE A 96 -69.71 24.70 25.94
N ALA A 97 -70.26 23.68 26.61
CA ALA A 97 -69.57 22.41 26.82
C ALA A 97 -69.94 21.42 25.71
N ILE A 98 -68.94 20.93 24.97
CA ILE A 98 -69.13 19.88 23.96
C ILE A 98 -68.76 18.54 24.62
N PRO A 99 -69.75 17.66 24.93
CA PRO A 99 -69.48 16.37 25.52
C PRO A 99 -68.83 15.43 24.50
N ALA A 100 -68.18 14.37 25.01
CA ALA A 100 -67.68 13.29 24.16
C ALA A 100 -68.85 12.62 23.40
N PRO A 101 -68.65 12.20 22.13
CA PRO A 101 -69.69 11.54 21.35
C PRO A 101 -70.06 10.20 21.98
N SER A 102 -71.36 9.85 21.92
CA SER A 102 -71.86 8.55 22.40
C SER A 102 -71.33 7.39 21.54
N GLU A 103 -71.26 6.19 22.11
CA GLU A 103 -70.88 4.97 21.37
C GLU A 103 -71.76 4.76 20.12
N TYR A 104 -73.07 4.99 20.24
CA TYR A 104 -74.00 4.91 19.12
C TYR A 104 -73.63 5.89 17.99
N SER A 105 -73.34 7.14 18.34
CA SER A 105 -72.93 8.16 17.37
C SER A 105 -71.62 7.79 16.68
N LEU A 106 -70.64 7.26 17.43
CA LEU A 106 -69.36 6.79 16.87
C LEU A 106 -69.58 5.66 15.88
N LYS A 107 -70.34 4.63 16.27
CA LYS A 107 -70.68 3.50 15.40
C LYS A 107 -71.39 3.96 14.15
N HIS A 108 -72.39 4.84 14.25
CA HIS A 108 -73.12 5.35 13.10
C HIS A 108 -72.19 6.07 12.10
N ILE A 109 -71.36 6.99 12.56
CA ILE A 109 -70.45 7.77 11.71
C ILE A 109 -69.49 6.84 10.96
N PHE A 110 -68.80 5.94 11.68
CA PHE A 110 -67.78 5.09 11.05
C PHE A 110 -68.37 3.95 10.22
N LYS A 111 -69.58 3.44 10.56
CA LYS A 111 -70.31 2.48 9.71
C LYS A 111 -70.70 3.12 8.39
N SER A 112 -71.20 4.36 8.39
CA SER A 112 -71.52 5.08 7.15
C SER A 112 -70.28 5.26 6.25
N ILE A 113 -69.13 5.59 6.85
CA ILE A 113 -67.87 5.77 6.09
C ILE A 113 -67.39 4.43 5.51
N LEU A 114 -67.25 3.40 6.35
CA LEU A 114 -66.68 2.12 5.93
C LEU A 114 -67.60 1.39 4.95
N ASN A 115 -68.90 1.30 5.24
CA ASN A 115 -69.84 0.64 4.35
C ASN A 115 -70.01 1.39 3.02
N GLY A 116 -69.91 2.72 3.04
CA GLY A 116 -69.88 3.55 1.83
C GLY A 116 -68.67 3.26 0.94
N TYR A 117 -67.51 2.96 1.55
CA TYR A 117 -66.31 2.55 0.82
C TYR A 117 -66.40 1.10 0.30
N LEU A 118 -66.98 0.20 1.09
CA LEU A 118 -67.08 -1.22 0.73
C LEU A 118 -68.13 -1.51 -0.36
N VAL A 119 -68.84 -0.51 -0.90
CA VAL A 119 -69.89 -0.69 -1.93
C VAL A 119 -69.37 -1.42 -3.18
N ASP A 120 -68.12 -1.20 -3.57
CA ASP A 120 -67.54 -1.82 -4.77
C ASP A 120 -66.91 -3.21 -4.51
N PHE A 121 -66.91 -3.68 -3.26
CA PHE A 121 -66.30 -4.94 -2.85
C PHE A 121 -67.28 -6.13 -2.94
N ASN A 122 -66.74 -7.35 -2.86
CA ASN A 122 -67.51 -8.59 -2.81
C ASN A 122 -68.48 -8.62 -1.61
N GLN A 123 -69.63 -9.30 -1.76
CA GLN A 123 -70.65 -9.39 -0.71
C GLN A 123 -70.12 -9.98 0.60
N ASN A 124 -69.21 -10.97 0.51
CA ASN A 124 -68.57 -11.57 1.69
C ASN A 124 -67.77 -10.54 2.50
N VAL A 125 -67.09 -9.60 1.83
CA VAL A 125 -66.30 -8.54 2.45
C VAL A 125 -67.21 -7.48 3.07
N LYS A 126 -68.27 -7.07 2.34
CA LYS A 126 -69.28 -6.11 2.81
C LYS A 126 -69.95 -6.53 4.12
N SER A 127 -70.22 -7.83 4.28
CA SER A 127 -70.90 -8.38 5.46
C SER A 127 -70.14 -8.16 6.79
N VAL A 128 -68.84 -7.83 6.72
CA VAL A 128 -67.94 -7.74 7.87
C VAL A 128 -67.73 -6.29 8.31
N GLY A 129 -68.09 -5.31 7.48
CA GLY A 129 -67.85 -3.89 7.72
C GLY A 129 -68.41 -3.40 9.07
N ASP A 130 -69.64 -3.80 9.39
CA ASP A 130 -70.27 -3.45 10.67
C ASP A 130 -69.51 -4.01 11.87
N GLY A 131 -69.05 -5.27 11.78
CA GLY A 131 -68.27 -5.93 12.83
C GLY A 131 -66.91 -5.26 13.05
N ILE A 132 -66.27 -4.78 11.99
CA ILE A 132 -65.00 -4.02 12.05
C ILE A 132 -65.21 -2.71 12.81
N VAL A 133 -66.26 -1.95 12.49
CA VAL A 133 -66.53 -0.69 13.18
C VAL A 133 -66.89 -0.93 14.64
N ASP A 134 -67.70 -1.95 14.92
CA ASP A 134 -68.06 -2.29 16.29
C ASP A 134 -66.83 -2.68 17.13
N ALA A 135 -65.92 -3.47 16.56
CA ALA A 135 -64.64 -3.80 17.17
C ALA A 135 -63.76 -2.56 17.39
N ALA A 136 -63.63 -1.69 16.38
CA ALA A 136 -62.78 -0.50 16.45
C ALA A 136 -63.23 0.49 17.54
N VAL A 137 -64.55 0.71 17.64
CA VAL A 137 -65.15 1.58 18.68
C VAL A 137 -64.93 0.97 20.06
N GLU A 138 -65.09 -0.34 20.21
CA GLU A 138 -64.88 -1.03 21.48
C GLU A 138 -63.42 -0.98 21.94
N ILE A 139 -62.46 -1.22 21.03
CA ILE A 139 -61.03 -1.07 21.31
C ILE A 139 -60.74 0.36 21.78
N TYR A 140 -61.23 1.37 21.05
CA TYR A 140 -61.01 2.77 21.41
C TYR A 140 -61.55 3.10 22.82
N LEU A 141 -62.77 2.66 23.15
CA LEU A 141 -63.38 2.91 24.46
C LEU A 141 -62.64 2.19 25.59
N ARG A 142 -62.31 0.90 25.42
CA ARG A 142 -61.56 0.13 26.43
C ARG A 142 -60.16 0.73 26.66
N MET A 143 -59.42 1.00 25.59
CA MET A 143 -58.08 1.60 25.68
C MET A 143 -58.09 2.97 26.36
N SER A 144 -59.10 3.81 26.05
CA SER A 144 -59.22 5.13 26.67
C SER A 144 -59.59 5.10 28.15
N ALA A 145 -60.30 4.04 28.59
CA ALA A 145 -60.74 3.90 29.97
C ALA A 145 -59.72 3.17 30.87
N GLU A 146 -59.09 2.12 30.34
CA GLU A 146 -58.26 1.20 31.14
C GLU A 146 -56.77 1.59 31.14
N LEU A 147 -56.25 2.15 30.04
CA LEU A 147 -54.84 2.54 29.90
C LEU A 147 -54.66 4.06 30.00
N LEU A 148 -54.75 4.57 31.23
CA LEU A 148 -54.62 6.00 31.52
C LEU A 148 -53.17 6.51 31.51
N PRO A 149 -52.94 7.79 31.18
CA PRO A 149 -51.60 8.38 31.13
C PRO A 149 -51.00 8.50 32.55
N THR A 150 -49.81 7.93 32.73
CA THR A 150 -49.01 8.03 33.97
C THR A 150 -47.74 8.86 33.73
N PRO A 151 -46.98 9.26 34.77
CA PRO A 151 -45.69 9.91 34.60
C PRO A 151 -44.71 9.17 33.67
N THR A 152 -44.70 7.84 33.70
CA THR A 152 -43.85 6.99 32.86
C THR A 152 -44.46 6.71 31.49
N LYS A 153 -45.79 6.79 31.36
CA LYS A 153 -46.56 6.52 30.14
C LYS A 153 -47.37 7.76 29.73
N SER A 154 -46.73 8.93 29.66
CA SER A 154 -47.43 10.21 29.47
C SER A 154 -48.09 10.37 28.10
N HIS A 155 -47.66 9.58 27.12
CA HIS A 155 -48.19 9.57 25.74
C HIS A 155 -49.36 8.60 25.55
N TYR A 156 -49.81 7.90 26.60
CA TYR A 156 -51.01 7.05 26.55
C TYR A 156 -52.27 7.93 26.57
N VAL A 157 -52.44 8.70 25.50
CA VAL A 157 -53.57 9.59 25.28
C VAL A 157 -54.26 9.13 24.01
N PHE A 158 -55.46 8.59 24.16
CA PHE A 158 -56.26 8.10 23.05
C PHE A 158 -57.33 9.14 22.70
N ASN A 159 -57.45 9.47 21.42
CA ASN A 159 -58.41 10.45 20.94
C ASN A 159 -59.17 9.93 19.71
N LEU A 160 -60.19 10.67 19.26
CA LEU A 160 -61.01 10.28 18.12
C LEU A 160 -60.22 10.15 16.81
N ARG A 161 -59.06 10.82 16.70
CA ARG A 161 -58.19 10.70 15.53
C ARG A 161 -57.54 9.32 15.46
N ASP A 162 -57.28 8.66 16.59
CA ASP A 162 -56.76 7.29 16.60
C ASP A 162 -57.79 6.33 15.98
N LEU A 163 -59.05 6.42 16.39
CA LEU A 163 -60.14 5.66 15.78
C LEU A 163 -60.27 5.96 14.27
N SER A 164 -60.21 7.24 13.90
CA SER A 164 -60.23 7.65 12.49
C SER A 164 -59.05 7.09 11.69
N LYS A 165 -57.83 7.08 12.24
CA LYS A 165 -56.62 6.54 11.61
C LYS A 165 -56.70 5.03 11.43
N CYS A 166 -57.33 4.32 12.37
CA CYS A 166 -57.55 2.88 12.26
C CYS A 166 -58.46 2.57 11.08
N ILE A 167 -59.61 3.26 10.96
CA ILE A 167 -60.53 3.08 9.83
C ILE A 167 -59.89 3.57 8.53
N GLN A 168 -59.22 4.72 8.51
CA GLN A 168 -58.49 5.23 7.35
C GLN A 168 -57.44 4.22 6.85
N GLY A 169 -56.81 3.48 7.76
CA GLY A 169 -55.93 2.37 7.44
C GLY A 169 -56.61 1.30 6.58
N VAL A 170 -57.80 0.86 6.98
CA VAL A 170 -58.61 -0.14 6.27
C VAL A 170 -59.05 0.37 4.89
N LEU A 171 -59.32 1.68 4.75
CA LEU A 171 -59.71 2.31 3.48
C LEU A 171 -58.58 2.36 2.43
N GLN A 172 -57.36 1.90 2.74
CA GLN A 172 -56.25 1.86 1.77
C GLN A 172 -56.28 0.64 0.85
N VAL A 173 -57.08 -0.36 1.20
CA VAL A 173 -57.25 -1.61 0.45
C VAL A 173 -58.06 -1.35 -0.81
N LYS A 174 -57.66 -1.93 -1.94
CA LYS A 174 -58.49 -1.90 -3.16
C LYS A 174 -59.24 -3.21 -3.40
N PRO A 175 -60.35 -3.22 -4.16
CA PRO A 175 -61.12 -4.44 -4.44
C PRO A 175 -60.29 -5.58 -5.04
N GLU A 176 -59.23 -5.26 -5.80
CA GLU A 176 -58.36 -6.28 -6.41
C GLU A 176 -57.48 -7.02 -5.39
N SER A 177 -57.25 -6.43 -4.21
CA SER A 177 -56.37 -6.98 -3.18
C SER A 177 -57.08 -7.89 -2.18
N ILE A 178 -58.41 -7.77 -2.03
CA ILE A 178 -59.17 -8.55 -1.05
C ILE A 178 -60.37 -9.23 -1.70
N SER A 179 -60.29 -10.55 -1.76
CA SER A 179 -61.38 -11.42 -2.22
C SER A 179 -62.17 -12.05 -1.07
N ASP A 180 -61.55 -12.23 0.10
CA ASP A 180 -62.09 -12.98 1.24
C ASP A 180 -62.42 -12.11 2.47
N ARG A 181 -63.38 -12.57 3.27
CA ARG A 181 -63.78 -11.98 4.56
C ARG A 181 -62.60 -11.90 5.52
N ASP A 182 -61.86 -12.99 5.67
CA ASP A 182 -60.80 -13.08 6.69
C ASP A 182 -59.64 -12.14 6.38
N SER A 183 -59.34 -11.90 5.10
CA SER A 183 -58.31 -10.97 4.67
C SER A 183 -58.63 -9.53 5.12
N LEU A 184 -59.89 -9.07 5.00
CA LEU A 184 -60.26 -7.74 5.49
C LEU A 184 -60.13 -7.63 7.02
N VAL A 185 -60.50 -8.70 7.75
CA VAL A 185 -60.34 -8.76 9.21
C VAL A 185 -58.87 -8.69 9.61
N ARG A 186 -57.97 -9.40 8.89
CA ARG A 186 -56.52 -9.30 9.12
C ARG A 186 -55.97 -7.90 8.88
N VAL A 187 -56.44 -7.20 7.84
CA VAL A 187 -56.11 -5.78 7.63
C VAL A 187 -56.57 -4.95 8.82
N PHE A 188 -57.81 -5.13 9.29
CA PHE A 188 -58.30 -4.41 10.46
C PHE A 188 -57.45 -4.67 11.71
N PHE A 189 -57.04 -5.92 11.96
CA PHE A 189 -56.15 -6.24 13.08
C PHE A 189 -54.76 -5.63 12.92
N HIS A 190 -54.19 -5.65 11.70
CA HIS A 190 -52.96 -4.94 11.40
C HIS A 190 -53.10 -3.45 11.74
N GLU A 191 -54.11 -2.77 11.22
CA GLU A 191 -54.33 -1.35 11.46
C GLU A 191 -54.56 -1.02 12.94
N SER A 192 -55.26 -1.89 13.66
CA SER A 192 -55.45 -1.78 15.11
C SER A 192 -54.13 -1.87 15.87
N LEU A 193 -53.25 -2.80 15.48
CA LEU A 193 -51.91 -2.93 16.05
C LEU A 193 -51.08 -1.67 15.77
N ARG A 194 -51.08 -1.16 14.52
CA ARG A 194 -50.29 0.02 14.13
C ARG A 194 -50.71 1.30 14.84
N VAL A 195 -51.98 1.45 15.19
CA VAL A 195 -52.49 2.67 15.84
C VAL A 195 -52.44 2.59 17.36
N PHE A 196 -52.87 1.46 17.94
CA PHE A 196 -53.08 1.32 19.38
C PHE A 196 -51.97 0.55 20.09
N HIS A 197 -51.42 -0.50 19.48
CA HIS A 197 -50.40 -1.36 20.10
C HIS A 197 -48.99 -0.76 20.01
N ASP A 198 -48.62 -0.18 18.87
CA ASP A 198 -47.24 0.27 18.63
C ASP A 198 -46.80 1.45 19.52
N ARG A 199 -47.73 2.12 20.20
CA ARG A 199 -47.44 3.14 21.23
C ARG A 199 -47.15 2.57 22.62
N LEU A 200 -47.44 1.28 22.85
CA LEU A 200 -47.32 0.64 24.16
C LEU A 200 -45.85 0.31 24.48
N ILE A 201 -45.47 0.55 25.72
CA ILE A 201 -44.09 0.40 26.20
C ILE A 201 -43.83 -1.00 26.74
N ASN A 202 -44.65 -1.44 27.70
CA ASN A 202 -44.42 -2.65 28.48
C ASN A 202 -45.04 -3.88 27.82
N ASP A 203 -44.40 -5.04 28.01
CA ASP A 203 -44.90 -6.31 27.47
C ASP A 203 -46.25 -6.72 28.11
N GLU A 204 -46.51 -6.33 29.35
CA GLU A 204 -47.81 -6.53 30.03
C GLU A 204 -48.95 -5.83 29.27
N ASP A 205 -48.77 -4.53 28.94
CA ASP A 205 -49.77 -3.75 28.20
C ASP A 205 -49.99 -4.32 26.79
N LYS A 206 -48.90 -4.74 26.13
CA LYS A 206 -48.94 -5.36 24.80
C LYS A 206 -49.70 -6.68 24.81
N GLN A 207 -49.43 -7.53 25.80
CA GLN A 207 -50.12 -8.80 25.96
C GLN A 207 -51.61 -8.62 26.28
N TYR A 208 -51.94 -7.60 27.08
CA TYR A 208 -53.32 -7.21 27.32
C TYR A 208 -54.04 -6.84 26.00
N PHE A 209 -53.40 -6.05 25.13
CA PHE A 209 -53.95 -5.71 23.82
C PHE A 209 -54.14 -6.92 22.90
N HIS A 210 -53.16 -7.83 22.84
CA HIS A 210 -53.29 -9.07 22.06
C HIS A 210 -54.44 -9.95 22.55
N THR A 211 -54.63 -10.03 23.87
CA THR A 211 -55.74 -10.78 24.47
C THR A 211 -57.08 -10.16 24.09
N MET A 212 -57.19 -8.83 24.12
CA MET A 212 -58.38 -8.11 23.66
C MET A 212 -58.67 -8.38 22.18
N LEU A 213 -57.67 -8.33 21.29
CA LEU A 213 -57.86 -8.65 19.88
C LEU A 213 -58.34 -10.08 19.65
N SER A 214 -57.78 -11.06 20.36
CA SER A 214 -58.21 -12.46 20.31
C SER A 214 -59.66 -12.66 20.77
N GLU A 215 -60.07 -11.97 21.84
CA GLU A 215 -61.46 -11.95 22.33
C GLU A 215 -62.41 -11.42 21.24
N LEU A 216 -62.06 -10.30 20.61
CA LEU A 216 -62.85 -9.66 19.55
C LEU A 216 -62.90 -10.51 18.28
N ALA A 217 -61.78 -11.15 17.91
CA ALA A 217 -61.69 -12.09 16.79
C ALA A 217 -62.70 -13.23 16.93
N THR A 218 -62.76 -13.81 18.13
CA THR A 218 -63.64 -14.93 18.44
C THR A 218 -65.11 -14.49 18.46
N ARG A 219 -65.40 -13.36 19.12
CA ARG A 219 -66.77 -12.89 19.38
C ARG A 219 -67.46 -12.30 18.15
N LEU A 220 -66.76 -11.47 17.37
CA LEU A 220 -67.36 -10.71 16.26
C LEU A 220 -67.11 -11.35 14.90
N PHE A 221 -66.02 -12.10 14.75
CA PHE A 221 -65.60 -12.65 13.46
C PHE A 221 -65.61 -14.17 13.40
N SER A 222 -65.87 -14.85 14.52
CA SER A 222 -65.80 -16.31 14.65
C SER A 222 -64.43 -16.90 14.26
N MET A 223 -63.36 -16.10 14.41
CA MET A 223 -61.98 -16.50 14.12
C MET A 223 -61.27 -16.89 15.42
N GLN A 224 -60.68 -18.09 15.44
CA GLN A 224 -59.87 -18.56 16.56
C GLN A 224 -58.42 -18.14 16.34
N ILE A 225 -57.99 -17.09 17.03
CA ILE A 225 -56.61 -16.58 16.99
C ILE A 225 -56.09 -16.49 18.41
N GLU A 226 -55.05 -17.27 18.72
CA GLU A 226 -54.37 -17.16 20.01
C GLU A 226 -53.58 -15.84 20.12
N PRO A 227 -53.47 -15.22 21.31
CA PRO A 227 -52.70 -13.99 21.48
C PRO A 227 -51.23 -14.11 21.05
N THR A 228 -50.64 -15.31 21.20
CA THR A 228 -49.28 -15.65 20.79
C THR A 228 -49.08 -15.60 19.27
N HIS A 229 -50.15 -15.71 18.48
CA HIS A 229 -50.09 -15.64 17.03
C HIS A 229 -49.57 -14.29 16.55
N PHE A 230 -50.00 -13.19 17.18
CA PHE A 230 -49.58 -11.83 16.82
C PHE A 230 -48.09 -11.58 17.04
N VAL A 231 -47.45 -12.34 17.94
CA VAL A 231 -46.01 -12.26 18.22
C VAL A 231 -45.21 -13.18 17.29
N THR A 232 -45.68 -14.41 17.10
CA THR A 232 -44.95 -15.43 16.31
C THR A 232 -45.07 -15.25 14.80
N LYS A 233 -46.20 -14.72 14.33
CA LYS A 233 -46.49 -14.41 12.92
C LYS A 233 -47.11 -13.03 12.83
N PRO A 234 -46.30 -11.97 12.90
CA PRO A 234 -46.80 -10.61 12.87
C PRO A 234 -47.47 -10.34 11.52
N ILE A 235 -48.71 -9.86 11.56
CA ILE A 235 -49.44 -9.47 10.35
C ILE A 235 -48.78 -8.19 9.82
N ILE A 236 -48.14 -8.26 8.65
CA ILE A 236 -47.51 -7.12 7.98
C ILE A 236 -48.25 -6.86 6.67
N MET A 237 -48.72 -5.63 6.52
CA MET A 237 -49.31 -5.12 5.29
C MET A 237 -48.32 -4.15 4.65
N GLY A 238 -48.22 -4.15 3.33
CA GLY A 238 -47.31 -3.28 2.61
C GLY A 238 -47.63 -3.18 1.13
N ASP A 239 -47.03 -2.19 0.46
CA ASP A 239 -47.27 -1.90 -0.96
C ASP A 239 -45.98 -1.91 -1.80
N PHE A 240 -44.86 -2.22 -1.16
CA PHE A 240 -43.50 -2.07 -1.68
C PHE A 240 -42.88 -3.40 -2.12
N MET A 241 -43.69 -4.46 -2.23
CA MET A 241 -43.25 -5.76 -2.76
C MET A 241 -42.95 -5.72 -4.27
N LYS A 242 -43.54 -4.76 -5.00
CA LYS A 242 -43.29 -4.54 -6.44
C LYS A 242 -42.30 -3.40 -6.62
N VAL A 243 -41.02 -3.75 -6.79
CA VAL A 243 -39.93 -2.78 -7.01
C VAL A 243 -40.16 -2.01 -8.31
N GLY A 244 -40.00 -0.68 -8.26
CA GLY A 244 -40.10 0.21 -9.43
C GLY A 244 -41.52 0.56 -9.90
N ALA A 245 -42.58 -0.04 -9.32
CA ALA A 245 -43.95 0.30 -9.68
C ALA A 245 -44.32 1.73 -9.22
N PRO A 246 -45.02 2.53 -10.05
CA PRO A 246 -45.52 3.85 -9.65
C PRO A 246 -46.57 3.72 -8.53
N ARG A 247 -46.67 4.73 -7.65
CA ARG A 247 -47.54 4.71 -6.44
C ARG A 247 -48.98 4.26 -6.73
N ASN A 248 -49.54 4.67 -7.87
CA ASN A 248 -50.94 4.39 -8.22
C ASN A 248 -51.21 2.91 -8.50
N GLU A 249 -50.18 2.16 -8.92
CA GLU A 249 -50.24 0.73 -9.24
C GLU A 249 -49.85 -0.17 -8.05
N ARG A 250 -49.32 0.43 -6.97
CA ARG A 250 -48.96 -0.29 -5.74
C ARG A 250 -50.21 -0.65 -4.94
N LEU A 251 -50.43 -1.95 -4.74
CA LEU A 251 -51.54 -2.49 -3.96
C LEU A 251 -51.11 -2.67 -2.51
N TYR A 252 -51.98 -2.32 -1.57
CA TYR A 252 -51.76 -2.57 -0.14
C TYR A 252 -52.22 -3.98 0.19
N GLU A 253 -51.27 -4.89 0.40
CA GLU A 253 -51.53 -6.33 0.53
C GLU A 253 -50.76 -6.96 1.70
N GLU A 254 -51.22 -8.13 2.13
CA GLU A 254 -50.58 -8.91 3.19
C GLU A 254 -49.28 -9.55 2.69
N ILE A 255 -48.20 -9.33 3.42
CA ILE A 255 -46.89 -9.89 3.09
C ILE A 255 -46.70 -11.18 3.88
N THR A 256 -46.88 -12.33 3.22
CA THR A 256 -46.74 -13.65 3.84
C THR A 256 -45.32 -14.21 3.80
N ASP A 257 -44.52 -13.82 2.80
CA ASP A 257 -43.15 -14.32 2.60
C ASP A 257 -42.10 -13.31 3.13
N TYR A 258 -41.66 -13.54 4.36
CA TYR A 258 -40.66 -12.70 5.03
C TYR A 258 -39.26 -12.81 4.41
N GLN A 259 -38.90 -13.95 3.82
CA GLN A 259 -37.57 -14.11 3.22
C GLN A 259 -37.48 -13.31 1.93
N LYS A 260 -38.54 -13.35 1.11
CA LYS A 260 -38.65 -12.49 -0.07
C LYS A 260 -38.67 -11.02 0.31
N LEU A 261 -39.41 -10.63 1.34
CA LEU A 261 -39.43 -9.28 1.88
C LEU A 261 -38.03 -8.80 2.30
N ARG A 262 -37.28 -9.66 3.00
CA ARG A 262 -35.91 -9.35 3.43
C ARG A 262 -34.98 -9.11 2.24
N ASN A 263 -35.06 -9.93 1.18
CA ASN A 263 -34.25 -9.76 -0.02
C ASN A 263 -34.61 -8.44 -0.74
N ILE A 264 -35.91 -8.13 -0.87
CA ILE A 264 -36.37 -6.86 -1.48
C ILE A 264 -35.85 -5.65 -0.68
N LEU A 265 -35.86 -5.70 0.65
CA LEU A 265 -35.30 -4.63 1.48
C LEU A 265 -33.79 -4.48 1.32
N GLN A 266 -33.06 -5.58 1.07
CA GLN A 266 -31.64 -5.52 0.72
C GLN A 266 -31.43 -4.84 -0.64
N ASP A 267 -32.24 -5.18 -1.64
CA ASP A 267 -32.19 -4.55 -2.97
C ASP A 267 -32.44 -3.03 -2.87
N TYR A 268 -33.47 -2.61 -2.12
CA TYR A 268 -33.74 -1.18 -1.87
C TYR A 268 -32.58 -0.47 -1.16
N GLN A 269 -31.91 -1.15 -0.24
CA GLN A 269 -30.78 -0.57 0.47
C GLN A 269 -29.54 -0.44 -0.42
N GLU A 270 -29.31 -1.41 -1.31
CA GLU A 270 -28.25 -1.33 -2.32
C GLU A 270 -28.51 -0.19 -3.31
N ASP A 271 -29.75 -0.06 -3.80
CA ASP A 271 -30.16 1.07 -4.65
C ASP A 271 -29.98 2.42 -3.95
N TYR A 272 -30.39 2.53 -2.68
CA TYR A 272 -30.15 3.73 -1.86
C TYR A 272 -28.65 4.07 -1.75
N ASN A 273 -27.82 3.06 -1.50
CA ASN A 273 -26.37 3.24 -1.37
C ASN A 273 -25.73 3.69 -2.70
N LEU A 274 -26.17 3.13 -3.82
CA LEU A 274 -25.72 3.52 -5.17
C LEU A 274 -26.16 4.95 -5.52
N GLN A 275 -27.43 5.29 -5.28
CA GLN A 275 -27.99 6.60 -5.63
C GLN A 275 -27.33 7.75 -4.84
N TYR A 276 -27.05 7.53 -3.56
CA TYR A 276 -26.52 8.56 -2.67
C TYR A 276 -25.02 8.43 -2.37
N ASN A 277 -24.29 7.50 -3.02
CA ASN A 277 -22.88 7.18 -2.76
C ASN A 277 -22.58 6.97 -1.26
N LYS A 278 -23.44 6.20 -0.58
CA LYS A 278 -23.31 5.87 0.85
C LYS A 278 -22.97 4.40 1.02
N ASN A 279 -22.30 4.08 2.12
CA ASN A 279 -21.96 2.70 2.51
C ASN A 279 -22.75 2.25 3.75
N SER A 280 -24.04 2.58 3.83
CA SER A 280 -24.87 2.18 4.97
C SER A 280 -25.21 0.69 4.85
N LYS A 281 -24.78 -0.13 5.82
CA LYS A 281 -25.15 -1.56 5.90
C LYS A 281 -26.10 -1.82 7.07
N LEU A 282 -27.40 -1.81 6.80
CA LEU A 282 -28.44 -2.21 7.74
C LEU A 282 -28.55 -3.75 7.79
N VAL A 283 -28.91 -4.26 8.96
CA VAL A 283 -29.20 -5.69 9.18
C VAL A 283 -30.69 -5.81 9.40
N PHE A 284 -31.37 -6.53 8.52
CA PHE A 284 -32.81 -6.75 8.58
C PHE A 284 -33.15 -7.99 9.42
N PHE A 285 -33.43 -7.76 10.69
CA PHE A 285 -34.13 -8.70 11.58
C PHE A 285 -35.62 -8.32 11.66
N LEU A 286 -36.45 -9.21 12.24
CA LEU A 286 -37.91 -9.08 12.22
C LEU A 286 -38.39 -7.69 12.68
N ASP A 287 -37.97 -7.22 13.85
CA ASP A 287 -38.40 -5.91 14.35
C ASP A 287 -37.97 -4.75 13.44
N ALA A 288 -36.78 -4.82 12.82
CA ALA A 288 -36.33 -3.79 11.88
C ALA A 288 -37.21 -3.75 10.62
N ILE A 289 -37.62 -4.92 10.12
CA ILE A 289 -38.56 -5.06 9.01
C ILE A 289 -39.93 -4.50 9.39
N GLU A 290 -40.43 -4.82 10.58
CA GLU A 290 -41.68 -4.28 11.09
C GLU A 290 -41.64 -2.76 11.20
N HIS A 291 -40.59 -2.19 11.79
CA HIS A 291 -40.43 -0.73 11.91
C HIS A 291 -40.37 -0.04 10.54
N ILE A 292 -39.68 -0.62 9.55
CA ILE A 292 -39.70 -0.09 8.17
C ILE A 292 -41.11 -0.11 7.61
N ALA A 293 -41.82 -1.24 7.75
CA ALA A 293 -43.20 -1.38 7.27
C ALA A 293 -44.15 -0.39 7.96
N ARG A 294 -44.00 -0.17 9.27
CA ARG A 294 -44.76 0.82 10.05
C ARG A 294 -44.51 2.23 9.54
N ILE A 295 -43.25 2.63 9.36
CA ILE A 295 -42.90 3.96 8.85
C ILE A 295 -43.46 4.15 7.44
N ALA A 296 -43.28 3.16 6.56
CA ALA A 296 -43.82 3.17 5.20
C ALA A 296 -45.35 3.30 5.19
N ARG A 297 -46.06 2.56 6.06
CA ARG A 297 -47.52 2.67 6.24
C ARG A 297 -47.92 4.05 6.73
N ILE A 298 -47.19 4.65 7.67
CA ILE A 298 -47.52 5.98 8.21
C ILE A 298 -47.34 7.05 7.12
N ILE A 299 -46.22 7.08 6.42
CA ILE A 299 -45.97 8.10 5.39
C ILE A 299 -46.84 7.88 4.14
N ARG A 300 -47.31 6.66 3.87
CA ARG A 300 -48.25 6.39 2.77
C ARG A 300 -49.62 7.06 2.98
N GLN A 301 -50.05 7.22 4.24
CA GLN A 301 -51.33 7.83 4.58
C GLN A 301 -51.30 9.34 4.35
N ASP A 302 -52.38 9.88 3.77
CA ASP A 302 -52.55 11.32 3.66
C ASP A 302 -52.52 11.96 5.05
N ARG A 303 -51.69 12.99 5.20
CA ARG A 303 -51.44 13.70 6.48
C ARG A 303 -50.87 12.78 7.57
N GLY A 304 -50.23 11.67 7.16
CA GLY A 304 -49.56 10.74 8.05
C GLY A 304 -48.25 11.30 8.58
N ASN A 305 -48.16 11.49 9.89
CA ASN A 305 -46.96 11.94 10.60
C ASN A 305 -46.55 10.88 11.62
N ALA A 306 -45.25 10.69 11.84
CA ALA A 306 -44.71 9.68 12.74
C ALA A 306 -43.95 10.32 13.91
N LEU A 307 -44.16 9.79 15.12
CA LEU A 307 -43.34 10.05 16.29
C LEU A 307 -42.64 8.75 16.67
N LEU A 308 -41.36 8.63 16.31
CA LEU A 308 -40.54 7.46 16.60
C LEU A 308 -39.84 7.66 17.94
N VAL A 309 -40.17 6.83 18.92
CA VAL A 309 -39.65 6.96 20.28
C VAL A 309 -38.80 5.75 20.63
N GLY A 310 -37.55 5.97 21.03
CA GLY A 310 -36.70 4.89 21.56
C GLY A 310 -35.29 5.35 21.86
N VAL A 311 -34.50 4.50 22.51
CA VAL A 311 -33.12 4.84 22.90
C VAL A 311 -32.22 5.11 21.68
N GLY A 312 -31.10 5.80 21.89
CA GLY A 312 -30.10 6.02 20.85
C GLY A 312 -29.63 4.70 20.24
N GLY A 313 -29.35 4.69 18.93
CA GLY A 313 -28.81 3.51 18.24
C GLY A 313 -29.83 2.48 17.76
N THR A 314 -31.13 2.59 18.09
CA THR A 314 -32.16 1.62 17.66
C THR A 314 -32.48 1.64 16.15
N GLY A 315 -31.89 2.55 15.39
CA GLY A 315 -32.04 2.62 13.93
C GLY A 315 -33.09 3.60 13.41
N LYS A 316 -33.81 4.34 14.27
CA LYS A 316 -34.89 5.28 13.90
C LYS A 316 -34.62 6.12 12.64
N GLN A 317 -33.47 6.83 12.62
CA GLN A 317 -33.07 7.66 11.48
C GLN A 317 -32.80 6.82 10.22
N SER A 318 -32.03 5.73 10.35
CA SER A 318 -31.63 4.92 9.21
C SER A 318 -32.80 4.19 8.57
N LEU A 319 -33.73 3.65 9.38
CA LEU A 319 -34.95 3.02 8.88
C LEU A 319 -35.88 4.04 8.23
N THR A 320 -35.97 5.27 8.77
CA THR A 320 -36.78 6.33 8.14
C THR A 320 -36.25 6.72 6.76
N ARG A 321 -34.92 6.88 6.61
CA ARG A 321 -34.32 7.19 5.30
C ARG A 321 -34.59 6.11 4.27
N LEU A 322 -34.45 4.83 4.67
CA LEU A 322 -34.73 3.70 3.79
C LEU A 322 -36.23 3.61 3.46
N ALA A 323 -37.13 3.75 4.44
CA ALA A 323 -38.57 3.72 4.21
C ALA A 323 -39.02 4.86 3.28
N SER A 324 -38.45 6.06 3.45
CA SER A 324 -38.71 7.20 2.56
C SER A 324 -38.27 6.90 1.13
N HIS A 325 -37.06 6.36 0.95
CA HIS A 325 -36.53 5.98 -0.36
C HIS A 325 -37.36 4.87 -1.03
N MET A 326 -37.76 3.86 -0.28
CA MET A 326 -38.65 2.77 -0.73
C MET A 326 -40.01 3.29 -1.25
N CYS A 327 -40.57 4.31 -0.58
CA CYS A 327 -41.78 4.99 -1.00
C CYS A 327 -41.56 6.01 -2.14
N GLY A 328 -40.30 6.27 -2.53
CA GLY A 328 -39.94 7.29 -3.52
C GLY A 328 -40.07 8.72 -3.00
N TYR A 329 -40.03 8.92 -1.69
CA TYR A 329 -40.20 10.21 -1.04
C TYR A 329 -38.85 10.84 -0.76
N LYS A 330 -38.77 12.15 -0.92
CA LYS A 330 -37.55 12.89 -0.65
C LYS A 330 -37.36 13.05 0.86
N CYS A 331 -36.34 12.41 1.42
CA CYS A 331 -36.00 12.58 2.82
C CYS A 331 -35.13 13.84 3.01
N PHE A 332 -35.63 14.82 3.75
CA PHE A 332 -34.90 16.01 4.14
C PHE A 332 -34.56 15.93 5.63
N GLN A 333 -33.32 16.27 5.98
CA GLN A 333 -32.85 16.35 7.35
C GLN A 333 -31.97 17.59 7.49
N ILE A 334 -32.14 18.33 8.59
CA ILE A 334 -31.35 19.53 8.87
C ILE A 334 -29.92 19.15 9.26
N GLU A 335 -28.94 19.91 8.75
CA GLU A 335 -27.55 19.84 9.17
C GLU A 335 -27.22 21.05 10.05
N LEU A 336 -26.90 20.80 11.32
CA LEU A 336 -26.57 21.88 12.26
C LEU A 336 -25.18 22.42 11.93
N SER A 337 -25.10 23.71 11.56
CA SER A 337 -23.85 24.45 11.42
C SER A 337 -23.55 25.28 12.68
N ARG A 338 -22.30 25.72 12.85
CA ARG A 338 -21.95 26.66 13.93
C ARG A 338 -22.72 27.96 13.72
N GLY A 339 -23.61 28.30 14.66
CA GLY A 339 -24.48 29.48 14.57
C GLY A 339 -25.87 29.21 13.97
N TYR A 340 -26.28 27.95 13.83
CA TYR A 340 -27.66 27.61 13.43
C TYR A 340 -28.68 28.23 14.40
N ASN A 341 -29.48 29.16 13.90
CA ASN A 341 -30.44 29.96 14.66
C ASN A 341 -31.87 29.76 14.14
N TYR A 342 -32.81 30.51 14.69
CA TYR A 342 -34.22 30.46 14.31
C TYR A 342 -34.48 30.85 12.85
N ASP A 343 -33.77 31.86 12.33
CA ASP A 343 -33.92 32.27 10.93
C ASP A 343 -33.45 31.18 9.95
N ALA A 344 -32.34 30.51 10.26
CA ALA A 344 -31.84 29.39 9.45
C ALA A 344 -32.85 28.23 9.41
N PHE A 345 -33.51 27.95 10.53
CA PHE A 345 -34.60 26.97 10.60
C PHE A 345 -35.79 27.35 9.73
N HIS A 346 -36.21 28.62 9.75
CA HIS A 346 -37.28 29.12 8.89
C HIS A 346 -36.93 29.01 7.40
N GLU A 347 -35.67 29.28 7.02
CA GLU A 347 -35.22 29.07 5.64
C GLU A 347 -35.26 27.60 5.21
N ASP A 348 -34.96 26.66 6.10
CA ASP A 348 -35.12 25.23 5.83
C ASP A 348 -36.60 24.81 5.72
N LEU A 349 -37.47 25.34 6.58
CA LEU A 349 -38.92 25.13 6.48
C LEU A 349 -39.48 25.69 5.16
N LYS A 350 -39.05 26.87 4.71
CA LYS A 350 -39.44 27.42 3.39
C LYS A 350 -39.09 26.49 2.25
N LYS A 351 -37.91 25.86 2.28
CA LYS A 351 -37.50 24.86 1.26
C LYS A 351 -38.42 23.64 1.27
N LEU A 352 -38.82 23.17 2.45
CA LEU A 352 -39.77 22.05 2.59
C LEU A 352 -41.14 22.41 2.02
N TYR A 353 -41.65 23.61 2.32
CA TYR A 353 -42.93 24.10 1.79
C TYR A 353 -42.90 24.31 0.26
N ASP A 354 -41.78 24.78 -0.31
CA ASP A 354 -41.60 24.91 -1.78
C ASP A 354 -41.62 23.53 -2.47
N GLN A 355 -41.02 22.50 -1.87
CA GLN A 355 -41.03 21.12 -2.38
C GLN A 355 -42.42 20.48 -2.29
N ALA A 356 -43.05 20.54 -1.11
CA ALA A 356 -44.34 19.89 -0.88
C ALA A 356 -45.52 20.61 -1.56
N GLY A 357 -45.47 21.93 -1.69
CA GLY A 357 -46.54 22.77 -2.23
C GLY A 357 -46.44 22.98 -3.75
N PRO A 358 -45.72 24.00 -4.25
CA PRO A 358 -45.58 24.29 -5.67
C PRO A 358 -45.14 23.09 -6.52
N ARG A 359 -44.09 22.36 -6.09
CA ARG A 359 -43.51 21.25 -6.88
C ARG A 359 -44.28 19.94 -6.75
N ASN A 360 -45.16 19.81 -5.75
CA ASN A 360 -45.93 18.59 -5.49
C ASN A 360 -45.09 17.34 -5.21
N GLU A 361 -43.94 17.50 -4.57
CA GLU A 361 -43.06 16.38 -4.24
C GLU A 361 -43.42 15.81 -2.85
N ASN A 362 -43.65 14.50 -2.76
CA ASN A 362 -43.81 13.83 -1.47
C ASN A 362 -42.48 13.91 -0.71
N THR A 363 -42.52 14.57 0.45
CA THR A 363 -41.32 14.95 1.20
C THR A 363 -41.46 14.48 2.64
N VAL A 364 -40.44 13.81 3.15
CA VAL A 364 -40.34 13.40 4.55
C VAL A 364 -39.36 14.30 5.25
N PHE A 365 -39.80 15.04 6.26
CA PHE A 365 -38.92 15.81 7.13
C PHE A 365 -38.53 14.96 8.34
N LEU A 366 -37.27 14.51 8.36
CA LEU A 366 -36.68 13.76 9.46
C LEU A 366 -36.07 14.74 10.48
N PHE A 367 -36.71 14.84 11.64
CA PHE A 367 -36.30 15.74 12.73
C PHE A 367 -35.98 14.96 14.00
N THR A 368 -34.85 15.26 14.64
CA THR A 368 -34.31 14.49 15.78
C THR A 368 -34.10 15.36 17.00
N ASP A 369 -34.15 14.74 18.19
CA ASP A 369 -33.95 15.43 19.46
C ASP A 369 -32.64 16.22 19.56
N THR A 370 -31.55 15.74 18.97
CA THR A 370 -30.25 16.43 18.90
C THR A 370 -30.27 17.69 18.04
N GLN A 371 -31.28 17.87 17.17
CA GLN A 371 -31.43 19.05 16.31
C GLN A 371 -32.26 20.17 16.95
N ILE A 372 -32.83 19.92 18.15
CA ILE A 372 -33.59 20.92 18.89
C ILE A 372 -32.61 21.82 19.64
N VAL A 373 -32.18 22.91 19.00
CA VAL A 373 -31.29 23.91 19.61
C VAL A 373 -32.07 24.84 20.54
N VAL A 374 -33.28 25.23 20.13
CA VAL A 374 -34.20 26.07 20.90
C VAL A 374 -35.60 25.45 20.86
N GLU A 375 -36.38 25.60 21.93
CA GLU A 375 -37.69 24.93 22.07
C GLU A 375 -38.75 25.51 21.13
N GLU A 376 -38.56 26.73 20.63
CA GLU A 376 -39.40 27.41 19.63
C GLU A 376 -39.49 26.61 18.32
N PHE A 377 -38.50 25.78 17.98
CA PHE A 377 -38.59 24.89 16.81
C PHE A 377 -39.77 23.92 16.93
N LEU A 378 -40.07 23.45 18.15
CA LEU A 378 -41.21 22.58 18.39
C LEU A 378 -42.54 23.33 18.35
N GLU A 379 -42.54 24.64 18.59
CA GLU A 379 -43.74 25.48 18.41
C GLU A 379 -44.14 25.54 16.93
N ASP A 380 -43.17 25.78 16.04
CA ASP A 380 -43.41 25.76 14.59
C ASP A 380 -43.86 24.38 14.11
N ILE A 381 -43.20 23.30 14.57
CA ILE A 381 -43.61 21.92 14.26
C ILE A 381 -45.03 21.64 14.75
N ASN A 382 -45.39 22.11 15.94
CA ASN A 382 -46.74 21.97 16.48
C ASN A 382 -47.79 22.68 15.60
N ASN A 383 -47.43 23.85 15.04
CA ASN A 383 -48.27 24.56 14.09
C ASN A 383 -48.39 23.80 12.75
N ILE A 384 -47.30 23.26 12.22
CA ILE A 384 -47.31 22.39 11.01
C ILE A 384 -48.25 21.19 11.21
N LEU A 385 -48.18 20.52 12.37
CA LEU A 385 -48.99 19.35 12.68
C LEU A 385 -50.48 19.67 12.84
N ASN A 386 -50.83 20.84 13.37
CA ASN A 386 -52.22 21.23 13.61
C ASN A 386 -52.87 21.90 12.39
N SER A 387 -52.37 23.09 12.01
CA SER A 387 -52.93 23.93 10.95
C SER A 387 -52.28 23.66 9.59
N GLY A 388 -51.01 23.26 9.58
CA GLY A 388 -50.18 23.21 8.37
C GLY A 388 -49.58 24.56 7.98
N GLU A 389 -49.77 25.60 8.77
CA GLU A 389 -49.26 26.96 8.54
C GLU A 389 -48.39 27.38 9.73
N VAL A 390 -47.16 27.79 9.45
CA VAL A 390 -46.28 28.40 10.45
C VAL A 390 -46.48 29.92 10.42
N PRO A 391 -46.84 30.55 11.55
CA PRO A 391 -46.98 31.99 11.62
C PRO A 391 -45.70 32.71 11.18
N ASN A 392 -45.87 33.78 10.40
CA ASN A 392 -44.78 34.65 9.96
C ASN A 392 -43.68 33.98 9.08
N LEU A 393 -43.91 32.76 8.59
CA LEU A 393 -42.92 32.06 7.76
C LEU A 393 -42.71 32.74 6.39
N PHE A 394 -43.78 33.32 5.82
CA PHE A 394 -43.77 33.98 4.51
C PHE A 394 -44.07 35.49 4.63
N ASP A 395 -43.37 36.19 5.53
CA ASP A 395 -43.61 37.60 5.82
C ASP A 395 -43.27 38.55 4.67
N LYS A 396 -42.40 38.12 3.74
CA LYS A 396 -42.09 38.90 2.55
C LYS A 396 -43.17 38.70 1.50
N GLN A 397 -43.77 39.81 1.07
CA GLN A 397 -44.82 39.82 0.03
C GLN A 397 -44.42 39.01 -1.22
N ASP A 398 -43.14 39.09 -1.61
CA ASP A 398 -42.58 38.37 -2.76
C ASP A 398 -42.58 36.84 -2.58
N GLU A 399 -42.32 36.35 -1.37
CA GLU A 399 -42.32 34.91 -1.06
C GLU A 399 -43.74 34.34 -1.08
N TYR A 400 -44.70 35.09 -0.53
CA TYR A 400 -46.12 34.73 -0.56
C TYR A 400 -46.67 34.69 -2.00
N GLU A 401 -46.34 35.70 -2.82
CA GLU A 401 -46.72 35.72 -4.24
C GLU A 401 -46.09 34.56 -5.01
N ARG A 402 -44.83 34.22 -4.73
CA ARG A 402 -44.15 33.08 -5.35
C ARG A 402 -44.89 31.77 -5.10
N MET A 403 -45.38 31.53 -3.87
CA MET A 403 -46.15 30.32 -3.56
C MET A 403 -47.48 30.28 -4.31
N ILE A 404 -48.20 31.42 -4.37
CA ILE A 404 -49.47 31.51 -5.11
C ILE A 404 -49.26 31.26 -6.60
N ILE A 405 -48.24 31.87 -7.21
CA ILE A 405 -47.93 31.69 -8.64
C ILE A 405 -47.59 30.22 -8.92
N GLY A 406 -46.77 29.59 -8.06
CA GLY A 406 -46.38 28.19 -8.19
C GLY A 406 -47.55 27.21 -8.06
N CYS A 407 -48.55 27.52 -7.22
CA CYS A 407 -49.71 26.66 -7.01
C CYS A 407 -50.89 26.93 -7.96
N ARG A 408 -50.88 28.04 -8.71
CA ARG A 408 -51.97 28.41 -9.63
C ARG A 408 -52.31 27.32 -10.67
N PRO A 409 -51.35 26.63 -11.31
CA PRO A 409 -51.66 25.56 -12.27
C PRO A 409 -52.45 24.40 -11.62
N GLY A 410 -52.00 23.93 -10.45
CA GLY A 410 -52.68 22.85 -9.72
C GLY A 410 -54.03 23.27 -9.14
N ALA A 411 -54.16 24.54 -8.71
CA ALA A 411 -55.44 25.08 -8.23
C ALA A 411 -56.47 25.16 -9.37
N LYS A 412 -56.03 25.52 -10.58
CA LYS A 412 -56.88 25.53 -11.79
C LYS A 412 -57.40 24.13 -12.12
N GLU A 413 -56.53 23.12 -12.09
CA GLU A 413 -56.93 21.72 -12.30
C GLU A 413 -57.93 21.24 -11.23
N ALA A 414 -57.80 21.73 -10.00
CA ALA A 414 -58.73 21.46 -8.90
C ALA A 414 -60.05 22.28 -8.97
N GLY A 415 -60.26 23.10 -10.01
CA GLY A 415 -61.47 23.89 -10.20
C GLY A 415 -61.55 25.18 -9.38
N ILE A 416 -60.44 25.65 -8.82
CA ILE A 416 -60.38 26.89 -8.03
C ILE A 416 -60.17 28.08 -8.97
N ALA A 417 -60.93 29.16 -8.75
CA ALA A 417 -60.83 30.37 -9.57
C ALA A 417 -59.46 31.05 -9.44
N GLU A 418 -58.82 31.36 -10.57
CA GLU A 418 -57.45 31.93 -10.60
C GLU A 418 -57.30 33.28 -9.88
N ASN A 419 -58.40 34.02 -9.74
CA ASN A 419 -58.43 35.33 -9.10
C ASN A 419 -58.59 35.25 -7.56
N ASP A 420 -58.95 34.08 -7.04
CA ASP A 420 -59.18 33.89 -5.60
C ASP A 420 -57.89 33.46 -4.90
N ARG A 421 -57.13 34.48 -4.47
CA ARG A 421 -55.83 34.31 -3.82
C ARG A 421 -55.91 33.52 -2.50
N GLU A 422 -56.99 33.69 -1.76
CA GLU A 422 -57.21 33.04 -0.46
C GLU A 422 -57.51 31.56 -0.65
N ALA A 423 -58.32 31.22 -1.66
CA ALA A 423 -58.59 29.84 -2.03
C ALA A 423 -57.32 29.13 -2.55
N ILE A 424 -56.49 29.80 -3.36
CA ILE A 424 -55.21 29.25 -3.84
C ILE A 424 -54.24 29.01 -2.66
N TYR A 425 -54.18 29.92 -1.69
CA TYR A 425 -53.33 29.73 -0.51
C TYR A 425 -53.83 28.56 0.35
N THR A 426 -55.15 28.43 0.54
CA THR A 426 -55.74 27.28 1.24
C THR A 426 -55.45 25.96 0.51
N PHE A 427 -55.49 25.96 -0.81
CA PHE A 427 -55.08 24.82 -1.63
C PHE A 427 -53.60 24.47 -1.43
N PHE A 428 -52.72 25.48 -1.43
CA PHE A 428 -51.30 25.30 -1.14
C PHE A 428 -51.07 24.65 0.24
N ILE A 429 -51.71 25.15 1.30
CA ILE A 429 -51.59 24.56 2.64
C ILE A 429 -52.11 23.13 2.68
N ASN A 430 -53.26 22.84 2.06
CA ASN A 430 -53.77 21.47 1.98
C ASN A 430 -52.81 20.54 1.23
N ARG A 431 -52.20 21.02 0.15
CA ARG A 431 -51.21 20.26 -0.63
C ARG A 431 -49.95 19.99 0.19
N VAL A 432 -49.45 21.00 0.90
CA VAL A 432 -48.33 20.82 1.84
C VAL A 432 -48.68 19.79 2.90
N ARG A 433 -49.85 19.87 3.56
CA ARG A 433 -50.26 18.89 4.58
C ARG A 433 -50.37 17.45 4.08
N ASN A 434 -50.71 17.27 2.80
CA ASN A 434 -50.85 15.95 2.21
C ASN A 434 -49.50 15.36 1.78
N ASN A 435 -48.55 16.20 1.36
CA ASN A 435 -47.26 15.77 0.81
C ASN A 435 -46.08 15.87 1.80
N LEU A 436 -46.18 16.71 2.82
CA LEU A 436 -45.15 16.90 3.85
C LEU A 436 -45.45 15.99 5.04
N HIS A 437 -44.64 14.96 5.20
CA HIS A 437 -44.73 14.01 6.30
C HIS A 437 -43.65 14.32 7.35
N MET A 438 -44.09 14.62 8.57
CA MET A 438 -43.21 14.87 9.70
C MET A 438 -42.84 13.54 10.35
N VAL A 439 -41.54 13.20 10.38
CA VAL A 439 -41.03 12.05 11.12
C VAL A 439 -40.09 12.54 12.22
N ILE A 440 -40.60 12.52 13.44
CA ILE A 440 -39.93 13.08 14.61
C ILE A 440 -39.35 11.93 15.43
N CYS A 441 -38.04 11.95 15.67
CA CYS A 441 -37.32 10.95 16.44
C CYS A 441 -36.93 11.52 17.82
N MET A 442 -37.44 10.94 18.90
CA MET A 442 -37.11 11.36 20.27
C MET A 442 -36.62 10.18 21.12
N SER A 443 -35.71 10.48 22.06
CA SER A 443 -35.35 9.56 23.14
C SER A 443 -36.33 9.65 24.30
N PRO A 444 -36.84 8.52 24.84
CA PRO A 444 -37.65 8.51 26.06
C PRO A 444 -36.80 8.65 27.34
N VAL A 445 -35.47 8.74 27.21
CA VAL A 445 -34.54 8.86 28.34
C VAL A 445 -34.56 10.29 28.89
N GLY A 446 -34.81 10.41 30.20
CA GLY A 446 -34.89 11.69 30.91
C GLY A 446 -36.29 12.32 30.87
N ASP A 447 -36.43 13.51 31.45
CA ASP A 447 -37.73 14.19 31.61
C ASP A 447 -38.12 15.07 30.41
N SER A 448 -37.20 15.29 29.45
CA SER A 448 -37.39 16.20 28.31
C SER A 448 -38.54 15.74 27.40
N PHE A 449 -38.59 14.45 27.05
CA PHE A 449 -39.66 13.87 26.23
C PHE A 449 -41.04 14.11 26.85
N ARG A 450 -41.20 13.76 28.13
CA ARG A 450 -42.44 13.97 28.89
C ARG A 450 -42.85 15.44 28.94
N THR A 451 -41.88 16.33 29.16
CA THR A 451 -42.13 17.78 29.21
C THR A 451 -42.59 18.30 27.85
N ARG A 452 -41.95 17.87 26.76
CA ARG A 452 -42.33 18.23 25.39
C ARG A 452 -43.71 17.71 24.99
N CYS A 453 -44.05 16.47 25.34
CA CYS A 453 -45.40 15.94 25.10
C CYS A 453 -46.51 16.75 25.81
N ARG A 454 -46.19 17.36 26.96
CA ARG A 454 -47.12 18.23 27.70
C ARG A 454 -47.22 19.64 27.11
N MET A 455 -46.08 20.21 26.69
CA MET A 455 -46.03 21.55 26.11
C MET A 455 -46.60 21.57 24.68
N PHE A 456 -46.42 20.50 23.92
CA PHE A 456 -46.82 20.39 22.52
C PHE A 456 -47.72 19.15 22.28
N PRO A 457 -49.03 19.24 22.61
CA PRO A 457 -49.94 18.10 22.52
C PRO A 457 -50.11 17.54 21.09
N SER A 458 -49.86 18.33 20.05
CA SER A 458 -49.95 17.86 18.66
C SER A 458 -48.96 16.74 18.34
N LEU A 459 -47.83 16.66 19.06
CA LEU A 459 -46.86 15.57 18.89
C LEU A 459 -47.49 14.21 19.17
N VAL A 460 -48.41 14.13 20.13
CA VAL A 460 -49.15 12.90 20.47
C VAL A 460 -50.44 12.81 19.66
N ASN A 461 -51.15 13.92 19.46
CA ASN A 461 -52.48 13.92 18.85
C ASN A 461 -52.47 13.84 17.31
N CYS A 462 -51.43 14.33 16.64
CA CYS A 462 -51.34 14.34 15.18
C CYS A 462 -50.46 13.20 14.66
N CYS A 463 -49.42 12.81 15.39
CA CYS A 463 -48.52 11.74 14.96
C CYS A 463 -49.03 10.35 15.36
N THR A 464 -48.65 9.34 14.59
CA THR A 464 -48.74 7.94 15.00
C THR A 464 -47.43 7.58 15.69
N ILE A 465 -47.53 6.99 16.88
CA ILE A 465 -46.36 6.70 17.72
C ILE A 465 -45.90 5.28 17.40
N ASP A 466 -44.62 5.14 17.06
CA ASP A 466 -43.96 3.85 16.93
C ASP A 466 -42.86 3.75 17.99
N TRP A 467 -43.04 2.82 18.93
CA TRP A 467 -42.14 2.62 20.05
C TRP A 467 -41.05 1.59 19.71
N PHE A 468 -39.82 2.08 19.60
CA PHE A 468 -38.62 1.28 19.37
C PHE A 468 -38.16 0.68 20.70
N THR A 469 -38.40 -0.62 20.85
CA THR A 469 -37.90 -1.40 21.98
C THR A 469 -36.41 -1.71 21.86
N THR A 470 -35.80 -2.16 22.96
CA THR A 470 -34.44 -2.69 22.95
C THR A 470 -34.37 -3.94 22.09
N TRP A 471 -33.27 -4.14 21.36
CA TRP A 471 -33.12 -5.28 20.47
C TRP A 471 -33.25 -6.61 21.23
N PRO A 472 -34.11 -7.54 20.77
CA PRO A 472 -34.23 -8.85 21.37
C PRO A 472 -32.96 -9.68 21.14
N ARG A 473 -32.85 -10.79 21.88
CA ARG A 473 -31.72 -11.73 21.78
C ARG A 473 -31.42 -12.15 20.34
N GLU A 474 -32.46 -12.42 19.56
CA GLU A 474 -32.36 -12.85 18.15
C GLU A 474 -31.80 -11.75 17.24
N ALA A 475 -32.21 -10.50 17.45
CA ALA A 475 -31.69 -9.35 16.71
C ALA A 475 -30.20 -9.14 17.01
N LEU A 476 -29.80 -9.18 18.29
CA LEU A 476 -28.41 -9.06 18.70
C LEU A 476 -27.54 -10.17 18.09
N LEU A 477 -28.05 -11.41 18.06
CA LEU A 477 -27.36 -12.57 17.49
C LEU A 477 -27.17 -12.41 15.97
N SER A 478 -28.23 -12.02 15.26
CA SER A 478 -28.20 -11.78 13.81
C SER A 478 -27.18 -10.70 13.44
N VAL A 479 -27.17 -9.59 14.16
CA VAL A 479 -26.23 -8.48 13.96
C VAL A 479 -24.78 -8.92 14.21
N ALA A 480 -24.53 -9.67 15.29
CA ALA A 480 -23.20 -10.16 15.60
C ALA A 480 -22.69 -11.15 14.55
N ARG A 481 -23.51 -12.13 14.13
CA ARG A 481 -23.17 -13.08 13.07
C ARG A 481 -22.78 -12.37 11.77
N THR A 482 -23.64 -11.48 11.27
CA THR A 482 -23.37 -10.72 10.04
C THR A 482 -22.13 -9.81 10.15
N SER A 483 -21.77 -9.39 11.37
CA SER A 483 -20.56 -8.60 11.58
C SER A 483 -19.30 -9.47 11.61
N PHE A 484 -19.36 -10.65 12.23
CA PHE A 484 -18.26 -11.60 12.30
C PHE A 484 -18.01 -12.34 10.99
N GLU A 485 -19.03 -12.62 10.19
CA GLU A 485 -18.88 -13.22 8.85
C GLU A 485 -18.04 -12.36 7.89
N LYS A 486 -18.02 -11.04 8.10
CA LYS A 486 -17.19 -10.12 7.28
C LYS A 486 -15.70 -10.22 7.62
N TYR A 487 -15.36 -10.78 8.77
CA TYR A 487 -13.97 -10.93 9.18
C TYR A 487 -13.35 -12.14 8.47
N ASN A 488 -12.10 -12.00 8.02
CA ASN A 488 -11.38 -13.08 7.34
C ASN A 488 -10.81 -14.07 8.37
N TRP A 489 -11.63 -15.04 8.78
CA TRP A 489 -11.22 -16.11 9.68
C TRP A 489 -10.28 -17.12 9.00
N ALA A 490 -9.39 -17.76 9.76
CA ALA A 490 -8.55 -18.81 9.21
C ALA A 490 -9.38 -20.06 8.87
N LYS A 491 -8.91 -20.86 7.90
CA LYS A 491 -9.60 -22.11 7.51
C LYS A 491 -9.75 -23.04 8.72
N GLY A 492 -10.99 -23.45 9.02
CA GLY A 492 -11.32 -24.32 10.17
C GLY A 492 -11.81 -23.56 11.42
N GLU A 493 -11.81 -22.23 11.41
CA GLU A 493 -12.26 -21.38 12.53
C GLU A 493 -13.72 -20.90 12.39
N GLU A 494 -14.47 -21.38 11.40
CA GLU A 494 -15.85 -20.92 11.12
C GLU A 494 -16.82 -21.13 12.29
N PHE A 495 -16.61 -22.16 13.12
CA PHE A 495 -17.39 -22.38 14.34
C PHE A 495 -17.28 -21.22 15.35
N MET A 496 -16.19 -20.43 15.30
CA MET A 496 -15.98 -19.29 16.19
C MET A 496 -16.95 -18.16 15.92
N ILE A 497 -17.50 -18.04 14.70
CA ILE A 497 -18.48 -17.01 14.35
C ILE A 497 -19.72 -17.15 15.23
N ASP A 498 -20.26 -18.36 15.33
CA ASP A 498 -21.44 -18.65 16.14
C ASP A 498 -21.15 -18.54 17.64
N ALA A 499 -20.00 -19.04 18.09
CA ALA A 499 -19.60 -18.95 19.49
C ALA A 499 -19.42 -17.50 19.96
N LEU A 500 -18.69 -16.68 19.19
CA LEU A 500 -18.49 -15.26 19.48
C LEU A 500 -19.78 -14.46 19.37
N ALA A 501 -20.65 -14.79 18.41
CA ALA A 501 -21.95 -14.16 18.29
C ALA A 501 -22.82 -14.43 19.52
N GLN A 502 -22.90 -15.68 20.01
CA GLN A 502 -23.64 -16.02 21.22
C GLN A 502 -23.07 -15.31 22.45
N MET A 503 -21.74 -15.32 22.60
CA MET A 503 -21.07 -14.67 23.72
C MET A 503 -21.26 -13.14 23.70
N CYS A 504 -21.24 -12.50 22.53
CA CYS A 504 -21.55 -11.07 22.38
C CYS A 504 -22.93 -10.73 22.98
N VAL A 505 -23.93 -11.56 22.67
CA VAL A 505 -25.29 -11.37 23.19
C VAL A 505 -25.33 -11.57 24.70
N GLU A 506 -24.67 -12.61 25.22
CA GLU A 506 -24.59 -12.88 26.66
C GLU A 506 -23.92 -11.73 27.43
N ILE A 507 -22.84 -11.14 26.89
CA ILE A 507 -22.18 -9.96 27.45
C ILE A 507 -23.16 -8.79 27.50
N HIS A 508 -23.83 -8.45 26.40
CA HIS A 508 -24.74 -7.31 26.37
C HIS A 508 -25.93 -7.48 27.33
N MET A 509 -26.49 -8.68 27.39
CA MET A 509 -27.62 -9.02 28.26
C MET A 509 -27.21 -9.03 29.74
N SER A 510 -26.05 -9.60 30.09
CA SER A 510 -25.53 -9.59 31.46
C SER A 510 -25.30 -8.17 31.98
N VAL A 511 -24.75 -7.28 31.14
CA VAL A 511 -24.60 -5.85 31.47
C VAL A 511 -25.95 -5.18 31.69
N THR A 512 -26.96 -5.51 30.89
CA THR A 512 -28.32 -4.97 31.06
C THR A 512 -28.95 -5.42 32.38
N VAL A 513 -28.72 -6.66 32.80
CA VAL A 513 -29.14 -7.17 34.11
C VAL A 513 -28.40 -6.46 35.24
N LYS A 514 -27.07 -6.33 35.15
CA LYS A 514 -26.26 -5.60 36.14
C LYS A 514 -26.61 -4.12 36.22
N ALA A 515 -26.99 -3.48 35.11
CA ALA A 515 -27.46 -2.09 35.11
C ALA A 515 -28.77 -1.91 35.92
N LYS A 516 -29.69 -2.89 35.86
CA LYS A 516 -30.91 -2.89 36.68
C LYS A 516 -30.59 -3.09 38.17
N GLN A 517 -29.63 -3.96 38.49
CA GLN A 517 -29.14 -4.16 39.87
C GLN A 517 -28.49 -2.87 40.41
N LEU A 518 -27.60 -2.25 39.62
CA LEU A 518 -26.95 -0.98 39.94
C LEU A 518 -27.96 0.14 40.27
N LEU A 519 -29.04 0.22 39.49
CA LEU A 519 -30.11 1.18 39.74
C LEU A 519 -30.85 0.87 41.05
N THR A 520 -31.07 -0.40 41.35
CA THR A 520 -31.80 -0.82 42.56
C THR A 520 -30.98 -0.56 43.83
N GLU A 521 -29.68 -0.87 43.79
CA GLU A 521 -28.76 -0.78 44.93
C GLU A 521 -28.19 0.63 45.12
N LEU A 522 -27.68 1.26 44.05
CA LEU A 522 -26.94 2.52 44.13
C LEU A 522 -27.73 3.73 43.61
N ARG A 523 -28.94 3.53 43.10
CA ARG A 523 -29.77 4.60 42.48
C ARG A 523 -29.07 5.34 41.35
N ARG A 524 -28.11 4.68 40.68
CA ARG A 524 -27.39 5.20 39.53
C ARG A 524 -27.95 4.57 38.25
N HIS A 525 -28.40 5.40 37.33
CA HIS A 525 -28.87 4.94 36.02
C HIS A 525 -27.70 4.69 35.08
N TYR A 526 -27.70 3.52 34.45
CA TYR A 526 -26.87 3.21 33.30
C TYR A 526 -27.75 2.63 32.20
N TYR A 527 -27.62 3.15 30.98
CA TYR A 527 -28.44 2.75 29.85
C TYR A 527 -27.59 1.95 28.87
N THR A 528 -27.97 0.71 28.61
CA THR A 528 -27.40 -0.08 27.52
C THR A 528 -28.06 0.30 26.21
N THR A 529 -27.25 0.59 25.18
CA THR A 529 -27.74 0.99 23.86
C THR A 529 -27.23 0.05 22.78
N PRO A 530 -27.97 -0.15 21.68
CA PRO A 530 -27.47 -0.87 20.51
C PRO A 530 -26.18 -0.25 19.93
N THR A 531 -25.96 1.06 20.09
CA THR A 531 -24.70 1.69 19.69
C THR A 531 -23.52 1.12 20.47
N SER A 532 -23.63 1.00 21.79
CA SER A 532 -22.59 0.38 22.63
C SER A 532 -22.34 -1.08 22.25
N TYR A 533 -23.37 -1.80 21.80
CA TYR A 533 -23.23 -3.16 21.27
C TYR A 533 -22.45 -3.22 19.95
N LEU A 534 -22.74 -2.31 19.02
CA LEU A 534 -21.99 -2.19 17.76
C LEU A 534 -20.54 -1.73 18.00
N GLU A 535 -20.34 -0.81 18.94
CA GLU A 535 -19.01 -0.37 19.38
C GLU A 535 -18.20 -1.52 19.96
N LEU A 536 -18.79 -2.39 20.79
CA LEU A 536 -18.14 -3.62 21.26
C LEU A 536 -17.60 -4.45 20.10
N ILE A 537 -18.45 -4.75 19.12
CA ILE A 537 -18.09 -5.61 17.98
C ILE A 537 -16.99 -4.96 17.15
N ASN A 538 -17.14 -3.67 16.84
CA ASN A 538 -16.17 -2.93 16.04
C ASN A 538 -14.82 -2.79 16.76
N LEU A 539 -14.85 -2.48 18.06
CA LEU A 539 -13.67 -2.39 18.91
C LEU A 539 -12.95 -3.73 18.98
N TYR A 540 -13.68 -4.82 19.20
CA TYR A 540 -13.12 -6.17 19.19
C TYR A 540 -12.43 -6.50 17.88
N LEU A 541 -13.10 -6.29 16.74
CA LEU A 541 -12.52 -6.59 15.42
C LEU A 541 -11.25 -5.76 15.13
N SER A 542 -11.25 -4.49 15.53
CA SER A 542 -10.06 -3.63 15.43
C SER A 542 -8.93 -4.13 16.31
N MET A 543 -9.21 -4.33 17.61
CA MET A 543 -8.22 -4.78 18.58
C MET A 543 -7.67 -6.17 18.25
N LEU A 544 -8.49 -7.07 17.75
CA LEU A 544 -8.08 -8.42 17.35
C LEU A 544 -7.09 -8.36 16.20
N ASN A 545 -7.38 -7.55 15.17
CA ASN A 545 -6.47 -7.34 14.05
C ASN A 545 -5.15 -6.72 14.49
N ASP A 546 -5.19 -5.70 15.34
CA ASP A 546 -3.99 -5.03 15.81
C ASP A 546 -3.13 -5.96 16.67
N LYS A 547 -3.74 -6.71 17.59
CA LYS A 547 -3.04 -7.66 18.45
C LYS A 547 -2.50 -8.86 17.69
N LYS A 548 -3.25 -9.44 16.74
CA LYS A 548 -2.75 -10.50 15.86
C LYS A 548 -1.54 -10.02 15.05
N LYS A 549 -1.60 -8.83 14.44
CA LYS A 549 -0.47 -8.24 13.71
C LYS A 549 0.73 -7.96 14.61
N GLN A 550 0.52 -7.47 15.82
CA GLN A 550 1.60 -7.25 16.79
C GLN A 550 2.33 -8.56 17.12
N ILE A 551 1.57 -9.62 17.43
CA ILE A 551 2.12 -10.95 17.74
C ILE A 551 2.82 -11.55 16.50
N GLU A 552 2.21 -11.47 15.32
CA GLU A 552 2.81 -11.94 14.06
C GLU A 552 4.12 -11.23 13.74
N ASN A 553 4.17 -9.91 13.89
CA ASN A 553 5.39 -9.13 13.64
C ASN A 553 6.49 -9.46 14.65
N ALA A 554 6.14 -9.62 15.93
CA ALA A 554 7.08 -10.02 16.98
C ALA A 554 7.62 -11.43 16.72
N LYS A 555 6.73 -12.39 16.41
CA LYS A 555 7.10 -13.76 16.03
C LYS A 555 8.00 -13.76 14.80
N ALA A 556 7.62 -13.08 13.72
CA ALA A 556 8.41 -13.03 12.49
C ALA A 556 9.79 -12.39 12.71
N ARG A 557 9.90 -11.41 13.62
CA ARG A 557 11.19 -10.82 13.99
C ARG A 557 12.10 -11.83 14.69
N VAL A 558 11.56 -12.56 15.67
CA VAL A 558 12.32 -13.59 16.40
C VAL A 558 12.66 -14.77 15.49
N GLU A 559 11.74 -15.18 14.62
CA GLU A 559 11.94 -16.25 13.65
C GLU A 559 13.01 -15.90 12.61
N ARG A 560 13.02 -14.66 12.08
CA ARG A 560 14.12 -14.17 11.22
C ARG A 560 15.47 -14.17 11.94
N GLY A 561 15.48 -13.76 13.21
CA GLY A 561 16.69 -13.82 14.05
C GLY A 561 17.19 -15.26 14.22
N LEU A 562 16.29 -16.17 14.58
CA LEU A 562 16.60 -17.59 14.75
C LEU A 562 17.11 -18.23 13.47
N LYS A 563 16.47 -17.94 12.33
CA LYS A 563 16.93 -18.40 11.02
C LYS A 563 18.35 -17.93 10.72
N LYS A 564 18.68 -16.67 11.01
CA LYS A 564 20.03 -16.14 10.79
C LYS A 564 21.07 -16.80 11.70
N LEU A 565 20.72 -17.11 12.95
CA LEU A 565 21.59 -17.87 13.85
C LEU A 565 21.84 -19.29 13.32
N LEU A 566 20.79 -19.98 12.88
CA LEU A 566 20.91 -21.33 12.30
C LEU A 566 21.77 -21.32 11.02
N GLU A 567 21.55 -20.38 10.11
CA GLU A 567 22.39 -20.20 8.91
C GLU A 567 23.86 -19.93 9.29
N THR A 568 24.10 -19.15 10.35
CA THR A 568 25.46 -18.84 10.82
C THR A 568 26.14 -20.07 11.40
N ASN A 569 25.41 -20.91 12.16
CA ASN A 569 25.95 -22.17 12.68
C ASN A 569 26.37 -23.11 11.54
N VAL A 570 25.54 -23.24 10.50
CA VAL A 570 25.88 -24.04 9.29
C VAL A 570 27.15 -23.52 8.61
N LEU A 571 27.27 -22.20 8.42
CA LEU A 571 28.47 -21.58 7.85
C LEU A 571 29.73 -21.81 8.69
N VAL A 572 29.61 -21.83 10.02
CA VAL A 572 30.74 -22.13 10.91
C VAL A 572 31.16 -23.59 10.78
N ASP A 573 30.21 -24.52 10.69
CA ASP A 573 30.47 -25.94 10.48
C ASP A 573 31.16 -26.19 9.12
N GLU A 574 30.70 -25.51 8.06
CA GLU A 574 31.32 -25.55 6.72
C GLU A 574 32.77 -25.02 6.75
N MET A 575 33.01 -23.85 7.35
CA MET A 575 34.36 -23.28 7.49
C MET A 575 35.28 -24.17 8.34
N GLN A 576 34.75 -24.87 9.34
CA GLN A 576 35.50 -25.84 10.14
C GLN A 576 35.92 -27.05 9.30
N ALA A 577 35.03 -27.56 8.46
CA ALA A 577 35.36 -28.64 7.53
C ALA A 577 36.41 -28.21 6.48
N GLU A 578 36.29 -27.00 5.92
CA GLU A 578 37.28 -26.44 4.98
C GLU A 578 38.66 -26.30 5.61
N LEU A 579 38.73 -25.81 6.84
CA LEU A 579 39.99 -25.63 7.57
C LEU A 579 40.70 -26.95 7.82
N VAL A 580 39.95 -27.98 8.25
CA VAL A 580 40.48 -29.35 8.42
C VAL A 580 40.97 -29.94 7.09
N ALA A 581 40.34 -29.59 5.96
CA ALA A 581 40.78 -30.05 4.63
C ALA A 581 42.03 -29.33 4.10
N LEU A 582 42.22 -28.05 4.42
CA LEU A 582 43.33 -27.22 3.93
C LEU A 582 44.66 -27.47 4.70
N GLU A 583 44.61 -27.79 5.99
CA GLU A 583 45.79 -28.09 6.81
C GLU A 583 46.74 -29.17 6.23
N PRO A 584 46.26 -30.36 5.80
CA PRO A 584 47.13 -31.37 5.19
C PRO A 584 47.65 -30.97 3.81
N GLN A 585 46.93 -30.13 3.06
CA GLN A 585 47.40 -29.64 1.76
C GLN A 585 48.56 -28.66 1.91
N LEU A 586 48.50 -27.77 2.92
CA LEU A 586 49.61 -26.86 3.23
C LEU A 586 50.87 -27.64 3.64
N LYS A 587 50.71 -28.70 4.45
CA LYS A 587 51.83 -29.54 4.88
C LYS A 587 52.52 -30.22 3.68
N LYS A 588 51.75 -30.83 2.78
CA LYS A 588 52.29 -31.42 1.53
C LYS A 588 53.02 -30.39 0.66
N LYS A 589 52.42 -29.22 0.40
CA LYS A 589 53.07 -28.16 -0.39
C LYS A 589 54.30 -27.58 0.29
N SER A 590 54.32 -27.50 1.62
CA SER A 590 55.51 -27.06 2.37
C SER A 590 56.68 -28.04 2.21
N ASP A 591 56.41 -29.34 2.28
CA ASP A 591 57.43 -30.39 2.11
C ASP A 591 57.94 -30.43 0.65
N GLU A 592 57.07 -30.23 -0.33
CA GLU A 592 57.44 -30.15 -1.75
C GLU A 592 58.30 -28.91 -2.04
N THR A 593 57.95 -27.75 -1.47
CA THR A 593 58.71 -26.50 -1.63
C THR A 593 60.10 -26.60 -0.99
N ALA A 594 60.21 -27.26 0.18
CA ALA A 594 61.49 -27.49 0.85
C ALA A 594 62.44 -28.36 0.03
N LYS A 595 61.93 -29.44 -0.59
CA LYS A 595 62.71 -30.30 -1.48
C LYS A 595 63.20 -29.56 -2.72
N LEU A 596 62.35 -28.74 -3.34
CA LEU A 596 62.71 -27.91 -4.50
C LEU A 596 63.81 -26.90 -4.15
N MET A 597 63.76 -26.28 -2.96
CA MET A 597 64.79 -25.37 -2.47
C MET A 597 66.16 -26.04 -2.34
N GLU A 598 66.19 -27.25 -1.77
CA GLU A 598 67.42 -28.02 -1.59
C GLU A 598 68.04 -28.40 -2.94
N THR A 599 67.22 -28.84 -3.91
CA THR A 599 67.71 -29.14 -5.26
C THR A 599 68.23 -27.91 -5.99
N LEU A 600 67.60 -26.75 -5.81
CA LEU A 600 67.98 -25.50 -6.47
C LEU A 600 69.30 -24.95 -5.91
N ALA A 601 69.51 -25.05 -4.59
CA ALA A 601 70.78 -24.65 -3.96
C ALA A 601 71.97 -25.50 -4.47
N VAL A 602 71.78 -26.82 -4.56
CA VAL A 602 72.83 -27.75 -5.04
C VAL A 602 73.16 -27.52 -6.52
N ASP A 603 72.16 -27.27 -7.37
CA ASP A 603 72.38 -27.07 -8.79
C ASP A 603 72.95 -25.67 -9.11
N GLN A 604 72.65 -24.66 -8.28
CA GLN A 604 73.21 -23.32 -8.39
C GLN A 604 74.70 -23.27 -8.01
N GLU A 605 75.10 -23.99 -6.94
CA GLU A 605 76.51 -24.11 -6.55
C GLU A 605 77.36 -24.79 -7.64
N LYS A 606 76.82 -25.83 -8.28
CA LYS A 606 77.48 -26.50 -9.42
C LYS A 606 77.61 -25.59 -10.64
N ALA A 607 76.63 -24.73 -10.92
CA ALA A 607 76.70 -23.80 -12.04
C ALA A 607 77.74 -22.70 -11.84
N ASP A 608 77.88 -22.19 -10.61
CA ASP A 608 78.87 -21.17 -10.27
C ASP A 608 80.31 -21.72 -10.35
N GLU A 609 80.53 -22.99 -10.00
CA GLU A 609 81.84 -23.64 -10.17
C GLU A 609 82.23 -23.78 -11.65
N VAL A 610 81.28 -24.16 -12.51
CA VAL A 610 81.51 -24.26 -13.97
C VAL A 610 81.72 -22.89 -14.61
N ARG A 611 81.04 -21.83 -14.14
CA ARG A 611 81.26 -20.44 -14.59
C ARG A 611 82.70 -19.98 -14.37
N ARG A 612 83.26 -20.26 -13.19
CA ARG A 612 84.62 -19.83 -12.84
C ARG A 612 85.67 -20.48 -13.77
N VAL A 613 85.52 -21.77 -14.06
CA VAL A 613 86.44 -22.52 -14.93
C VAL A 613 86.40 -22.01 -16.38
N VAL A 614 85.23 -21.65 -16.91
CA VAL A 614 85.10 -21.10 -18.27
C VAL A 614 85.79 -19.74 -18.41
N MET A 615 85.73 -18.88 -17.38
CA MET A 615 86.39 -17.57 -17.39
C MET A 615 87.93 -17.69 -17.39
N GLU A 616 88.49 -18.64 -16.64
CA GLU A 616 89.95 -18.84 -16.60
C GLU A 616 90.49 -19.36 -17.94
N ASP A 617 89.79 -20.30 -18.60
CA ASP A 617 90.19 -20.84 -19.90
C ASP A 617 90.11 -19.80 -21.04
N GLU A 618 89.14 -18.86 -20.98
CA GLU A 618 88.99 -17.76 -21.95
C GLU A 618 90.19 -16.81 -21.97
N ALA A 619 90.74 -16.50 -20.79
CA ALA A 619 91.89 -15.61 -20.66
C ALA A 619 93.16 -16.21 -21.26
N VAL A 620 93.38 -17.52 -21.08
CA VAL A 620 94.56 -18.25 -21.60
C VAL A 620 94.52 -18.38 -23.13
N ALA A 621 93.34 -18.59 -23.72
CA ALA A 621 93.19 -18.70 -25.17
C ALA A 621 93.53 -17.38 -25.90
N ARG A 622 93.23 -16.23 -25.29
CA ARG A 622 93.47 -14.90 -25.87
C ARG A 622 94.95 -14.56 -26.02
N VAL A 623 95.76 -14.88 -25.00
CA VAL A 623 97.20 -14.56 -24.99
C VAL A 623 97.96 -15.32 -26.09
N LYS A 624 97.66 -16.62 -26.28
CA LYS A 624 98.30 -17.44 -27.33
C LYS A 624 97.94 -17.01 -28.76
N ALA A 625 96.80 -16.34 -28.95
CA ALA A 625 96.37 -15.86 -30.26
C ALA A 625 97.22 -14.68 -30.78
N GLU A 626 97.59 -13.75 -29.89
CA GLU A 626 98.35 -12.55 -30.25
C GLU A 626 99.81 -12.87 -30.60
N GLU A 627 100.46 -13.80 -29.89
CA GLU A 627 101.85 -14.20 -30.15
C GLU A 627 102.05 -14.87 -31.52
N THR A 628 101.04 -15.62 -31.98
CA THR A 628 101.11 -16.37 -33.26
C THR A 628 101.03 -15.42 -34.47
N GLN A 629 100.29 -14.32 -34.34
CA GLN A 629 100.07 -13.35 -35.44
C GLN A 629 101.33 -12.52 -35.73
N ALA A 630 102.03 -12.07 -34.68
CA ALA A 630 103.23 -11.23 -34.82
C ALA A 630 104.39 -11.94 -35.55
N MET A 631 104.53 -13.27 -35.40
CA MET A 631 105.57 -14.06 -36.08
C MET A 631 105.33 -14.23 -37.58
N LYS A 632 104.08 -14.12 -38.06
CA LYS A 632 103.71 -14.31 -39.46
C LYS A 632 104.08 -13.11 -40.33
N ASP A 633 103.90 -11.91 -39.80
CA ASP A 633 104.11 -10.66 -40.54
C ASP A 633 105.59 -10.39 -40.85
N ASP A 634 106.51 -10.89 -40.03
CA ASP A 634 107.94 -10.64 -40.18
C ASP A 634 108.61 -11.49 -41.28
N ALA A 635 108.09 -12.69 -41.56
CA ALA A 635 108.61 -13.57 -42.62
C ALA A 635 108.21 -13.13 -44.04
N GLN A 636 107.13 -12.37 -44.19
CA GLN A 636 106.58 -11.97 -45.49
C GLN A 636 107.25 -10.71 -46.06
N ARG A 637 107.86 -9.88 -45.21
CA ARG A 637 108.49 -8.62 -45.60
C ARG A 637 109.77 -8.82 -46.42
N ASP A 638 110.59 -9.79 -46.04
CA ASP A 638 111.91 -10.03 -46.63
C ASP A 638 111.85 -10.64 -48.05
N LEU A 639 110.79 -11.38 -48.37
CA LEU A 639 110.62 -12.04 -49.68
C LEU A 639 110.29 -11.06 -50.82
N ASN A 640 109.66 -9.91 -50.51
CA ASN A 640 109.18 -8.95 -51.51
C ASN A 640 110.30 -8.09 -52.14
N LEU A 641 111.51 -8.08 -51.58
CA LEU A 641 112.61 -7.22 -52.06
C LEU A 641 113.29 -7.75 -53.34
N ALA A 642 113.28 -9.07 -53.61
CA ALA A 642 114.09 -9.69 -54.67
C ALA A 642 113.33 -10.10 -55.94
N LEU A 643 112.01 -10.26 -55.87
CA LEU A 643 111.17 -10.68 -57.00
C LEU A 643 111.16 -9.68 -58.19
N PRO A 644 111.11 -8.34 -57.99
CA PRO A 644 110.94 -7.40 -59.11
C PRO A 644 112.14 -7.31 -60.06
N ALA A 645 113.36 -7.59 -59.56
CA ALA A 645 114.58 -7.48 -60.36
C ALA A 645 114.72 -8.60 -61.40
N VAL A 646 114.27 -9.82 -61.08
CA VAL A 646 114.31 -10.97 -61.98
C VAL A 646 113.26 -10.87 -63.07
N GLU A 647 112.08 -10.33 -62.76
CA GLU A 647 111.00 -10.16 -63.74
C GLU A 647 111.38 -9.18 -64.86
N LYS A 648 112.03 -8.05 -64.52
CA LYS A 648 112.53 -7.08 -65.52
C LYS A 648 113.54 -7.68 -66.49
N ALA A 649 114.46 -8.50 -65.99
CA ALA A 649 115.51 -9.11 -66.81
C ALA A 649 114.96 -10.16 -67.79
N ASN A 650 113.98 -10.97 -67.37
CA ASN A 650 113.30 -11.92 -68.26
C ASN A 650 112.50 -11.22 -69.36
N GLU A 651 111.89 -10.07 -69.04
CA GLU A 651 111.18 -9.25 -70.02
C GLU A 651 112.13 -8.71 -71.11
N ALA A 652 113.33 -8.26 -70.73
CA ALA A 652 114.34 -7.75 -71.67
C ALA A 652 114.81 -8.83 -72.67
N ILE A 653 114.97 -10.08 -72.24
CA ILE A 653 115.36 -11.20 -73.12
C ILE A 653 114.25 -11.57 -74.10
N SER A 654 112.99 -11.45 -73.69
CA SER A 654 111.86 -11.81 -74.56
C SER A 654 111.77 -10.94 -75.82
N ARG A 655 112.43 -9.77 -75.83
CA ARG A 655 112.46 -8.81 -76.94
C ARG A 655 113.60 -9.05 -77.96
N LEU A 656 114.48 -10.02 -77.73
CA LEU A 656 115.54 -10.39 -78.67
C LEU A 656 114.96 -11.12 -79.89
N SER A 657 115.11 -10.51 -81.08
CA SER A 657 114.67 -11.11 -82.34
C SER A 657 115.77 -12.01 -82.95
N LYS A 658 115.36 -12.99 -83.76
CA LYS A 658 116.29 -13.97 -84.35
C LYS A 658 117.31 -13.30 -85.26
N GLU A 659 116.91 -12.19 -85.90
CA GLU A 659 117.76 -11.37 -86.78
C GLU A 659 118.97 -10.80 -86.05
N ALA A 660 118.77 -10.29 -84.82
CA ALA A 660 119.84 -9.69 -84.02
C ALA A 660 120.89 -10.72 -83.54
N ILE A 661 120.48 -11.98 -83.36
CA ILE A 661 121.40 -13.09 -83.02
C ILE A 661 122.23 -13.50 -84.24
N THR A 662 121.63 -13.52 -85.43
CA THR A 662 122.37 -13.75 -86.68
C THR A 662 123.42 -12.67 -86.92
N GLU A 663 123.14 -11.41 -86.57
CA GLU A 663 124.07 -10.29 -86.70
C GLU A 663 125.32 -10.47 -85.81
N LEU A 664 125.15 -10.97 -84.58
CA LEU A 664 126.28 -11.32 -83.71
C LEU A 664 127.12 -12.49 -84.25
N ARG A 665 126.52 -13.38 -85.04
CA ARG A 665 127.21 -14.55 -85.61
C ARG A 665 128.04 -14.21 -86.85
N THR A 666 127.68 -13.17 -87.60
CA THR A 666 128.37 -12.83 -88.86
C THR A 666 129.75 -12.21 -88.65
N PHE A 667 130.06 -11.70 -87.45
CA PHE A 667 131.38 -11.14 -87.16
C PHE A 667 132.50 -12.18 -87.35
N GLN A 668 133.40 -11.94 -88.31
CA GLN A 668 134.59 -12.79 -88.48
C GLN A 668 135.59 -12.62 -87.33
N THR A 669 135.84 -11.37 -86.92
CA THR A 669 136.59 -10.99 -85.70
C THR A 669 135.76 -9.97 -84.91
N PRO A 670 135.19 -10.34 -83.74
CA PRO A 670 134.26 -9.48 -83.01
C PRO A 670 134.95 -8.36 -82.22
N PRO A 671 134.25 -7.24 -81.93
CA PRO A 671 134.72 -6.20 -81.00
C PRO A 671 134.96 -6.77 -79.59
N ALA A 672 135.99 -6.26 -78.89
CA ALA A 672 136.43 -6.76 -77.58
C ALA A 672 135.30 -6.82 -76.53
N LEU A 673 134.42 -5.82 -76.50
CA LEU A 673 133.28 -5.75 -75.57
C LEU A 673 132.24 -6.84 -75.80
N VAL A 674 131.97 -7.19 -77.07
CA VAL A 674 131.02 -8.25 -77.42
C VAL A 674 131.58 -9.62 -77.06
N LYS A 675 132.90 -9.81 -77.22
CA LYS A 675 133.59 -11.03 -76.81
C LYS A 675 133.47 -11.24 -75.29
N LEU A 676 133.74 -10.20 -74.49
CA LEU A 676 133.67 -10.28 -73.03
C LEU A 676 132.24 -10.60 -72.56
N GLY A 677 131.23 -9.96 -73.16
CA GLY A 677 129.81 -10.22 -72.89
C GLY A 677 129.43 -11.68 -73.14
N MET A 678 129.84 -12.23 -74.28
CA MET A 678 129.54 -13.62 -74.61
C MET A 678 130.35 -14.65 -73.80
N GLU A 679 131.55 -14.31 -73.34
CA GLU A 679 132.31 -15.18 -72.43
C GLU A 679 131.56 -15.37 -71.10
N ALA A 680 130.97 -14.31 -70.52
CA ALA A 680 130.16 -14.41 -69.30
C ALA A 680 128.90 -15.29 -69.50
N VAL A 681 128.25 -15.15 -70.66
CA VAL A 681 127.12 -16.00 -71.04
C VAL A 681 127.57 -17.46 -71.21
N CYS A 682 128.75 -17.71 -71.77
CA CYS A 682 129.30 -19.06 -71.88
C CYS A 682 129.55 -19.69 -70.50
N ILE A 683 129.95 -18.92 -69.49
CA ILE A 683 130.18 -19.43 -68.12
C ILE A 683 128.86 -19.92 -67.48
N LEU A 684 127.76 -19.19 -67.64
CA LEU A 684 126.44 -19.65 -67.13
C LEU A 684 125.99 -20.96 -67.78
N PHE A 685 126.31 -21.15 -69.06
CA PHE A 685 126.05 -22.38 -69.81
C PHE A 685 127.18 -23.43 -69.71
N ARG A 686 128.20 -23.18 -68.86
CA ARG A 686 129.36 -24.06 -68.63
C ARG A 686 130.12 -24.46 -69.90
N LYS A 687 130.20 -23.56 -70.89
CA LYS A 687 131.06 -23.73 -72.08
C LYS A 687 132.35 -22.92 -71.94
N LYS A 688 133.40 -23.34 -72.68
CA LYS A 688 134.69 -22.65 -72.64
C LYS A 688 134.54 -21.19 -73.12
N PRO A 689 135.21 -20.23 -72.46
CA PRO A 689 135.10 -18.82 -72.77
C PRO A 689 136.01 -18.45 -73.95
N ASP A 690 135.68 -18.96 -75.12
CA ASP A 690 136.36 -18.63 -76.37
C ASP A 690 135.33 -18.32 -77.46
N TRP A 691 135.68 -17.39 -78.36
CA TRP A 691 134.75 -16.95 -79.40
C TRP A 691 134.22 -18.07 -80.30
N PRO A 692 134.99 -19.13 -80.66
CA PRO A 692 134.45 -20.29 -81.36
C PRO A 692 133.29 -20.95 -80.60
N SER A 693 133.45 -21.17 -79.28
CA SER A 693 132.39 -21.72 -78.42
C SER A 693 131.18 -20.79 -78.30
N ALA A 694 131.42 -19.47 -78.22
CA ALA A 694 130.35 -18.47 -78.24
C ALA A 694 129.57 -18.48 -79.57
N LYS A 695 130.26 -18.58 -80.71
CA LYS A 695 129.62 -18.73 -82.03
C LYS A 695 128.82 -20.01 -82.14
N ALA A 696 129.33 -21.11 -81.60
CA ALA A 696 128.61 -22.38 -81.55
C ALA A 696 127.33 -22.27 -80.70
N LEU A 697 127.39 -21.58 -79.55
CA LEU A 697 126.22 -21.28 -78.71
C LEU A 697 125.19 -20.40 -79.43
N LEU A 698 125.63 -19.33 -80.10
CA LEU A 698 124.75 -18.43 -80.85
C LEU A 698 124.16 -19.08 -82.11
N GLY A 699 124.80 -20.11 -82.66
CA GLY A 699 124.32 -20.87 -83.82
C GLY A 699 123.30 -21.96 -83.47
N ASP A 700 123.18 -22.33 -82.20
CA ASP A 700 122.27 -23.38 -81.75
C ASP A 700 120.82 -22.90 -81.81
N MET A 701 119.95 -23.65 -82.50
CA MET A 701 118.54 -23.29 -82.65
C MET A 701 117.81 -23.24 -81.29
N GLY A 702 118.35 -23.92 -80.26
CA GLY A 702 117.78 -23.99 -78.91
C GLY A 702 118.27 -22.94 -77.90
N PHE A 703 119.10 -21.97 -78.28
CA PHE A 703 119.71 -21.04 -77.33
C PHE A 703 118.73 -20.09 -76.63
N LEU A 704 117.82 -19.44 -77.37
CA LEU A 704 116.83 -18.51 -76.82
C LEU A 704 115.86 -19.16 -75.79
N PRO A 705 115.27 -20.34 -76.05
CA PRO A 705 114.47 -21.06 -75.05
C PRO A 705 115.25 -21.36 -73.77
N SER A 706 116.50 -21.78 -73.91
CA SER A 706 117.34 -22.20 -72.79
C SER A 706 117.67 -21.06 -71.81
N ILE A 707 117.61 -19.80 -72.25
CA ILE A 707 117.78 -18.63 -71.38
C ILE A 707 116.49 -18.34 -70.60
N LYS A 708 115.32 -18.44 -71.26
CA LYS A 708 114.03 -18.14 -70.63
C LYS A 708 113.65 -19.17 -69.55
N GLU A 709 114.02 -20.42 -69.74
CA GLU A 709 113.69 -21.53 -68.83
C GLU A 709 114.80 -21.82 -67.81
N TYR A 710 115.80 -20.93 -67.66
CA TYR A 710 116.90 -21.14 -66.75
C TYR A 710 116.43 -21.17 -65.28
N GLN A 711 116.71 -22.26 -64.58
CA GLN A 711 116.23 -22.49 -63.21
C GLN A 711 116.99 -21.62 -62.20
N LYS A 712 116.38 -20.48 -61.84
CA LYS A 712 116.91 -19.45 -60.92
C LYS A 712 117.12 -19.89 -59.47
N ASP A 713 116.42 -20.93 -59.01
CA ASP A 713 116.49 -21.40 -57.60
C ASP A 713 117.64 -22.39 -57.34
N SER A 714 118.32 -22.91 -58.38
CA SER A 714 119.28 -24.01 -58.25
C SER A 714 120.58 -23.77 -59.02
N ILE A 715 121.21 -22.61 -58.79
CA ILE A 715 122.51 -22.28 -59.41
C ILE A 715 123.63 -22.76 -58.50
N PRO A 716 124.51 -23.67 -58.97
CA PRO A 716 125.58 -24.17 -58.13
C PRO A 716 126.58 -23.06 -57.81
N PRO A 717 127.08 -23.00 -56.56
CA PRO A 717 127.91 -21.89 -56.08
C PRO A 717 129.23 -21.74 -56.84
N GLU A 718 129.70 -22.81 -57.47
CA GLU A 718 130.89 -22.80 -58.33
C GLU A 718 130.72 -21.85 -59.53
N VAL A 719 129.56 -21.86 -60.18
CA VAL A 719 129.27 -21.02 -61.35
C VAL A 719 129.21 -19.54 -60.98
N LEU A 720 128.63 -19.21 -59.81
CA LEU A 720 128.61 -17.83 -59.29
C LEU A 720 130.02 -17.33 -58.92
N ARG A 721 130.90 -18.24 -58.49
CA ARG A 721 132.29 -17.89 -58.16
C ARG A 721 133.12 -17.57 -59.41
N ASP A 722 132.94 -18.34 -60.48
CA ASP A 722 133.70 -18.16 -61.73
C ASP A 722 133.22 -16.94 -62.54
N LEU A 723 131.99 -16.47 -62.28
CA LEU A 723 131.39 -15.33 -62.98
C LEU A 723 131.70 -13.97 -62.32
N LYS A 724 132.01 -13.96 -61.01
CA LYS A 724 132.42 -12.76 -60.24
C LYS A 724 133.51 -11.91 -60.89
N PRO A 725 134.63 -12.47 -61.38
CA PRO A 725 135.73 -11.67 -61.96
C PRO A 725 135.32 -10.89 -63.22
N TYR A 726 134.27 -11.32 -63.92
CA TYR A 726 133.75 -10.63 -65.11
C TYR A 726 132.84 -9.48 -64.74
N LEU A 727 131.98 -9.65 -63.73
CA LEU A 727 131.06 -8.63 -63.25
C LEU A 727 131.77 -7.44 -62.58
N GLU A 728 132.97 -7.66 -62.02
CA GLU A 728 133.76 -6.60 -61.35
C GLU A 728 134.63 -5.77 -62.31
N LYS A 729 134.74 -6.14 -63.60
CA LYS A 729 135.50 -5.35 -64.58
C LYS A 729 134.72 -4.08 -64.98
N PRO A 730 135.33 -2.88 -64.91
CA PRO A 730 134.64 -1.62 -65.23
C PRO A 730 134.21 -1.49 -66.70
N GLU A 731 134.84 -2.23 -67.60
CA GLU A 731 134.45 -2.31 -69.02
C GLU A 731 133.16 -3.13 -69.23
N PHE A 732 132.69 -3.88 -68.23
CA PHE A 732 131.49 -4.72 -68.28
C PHE A 732 130.20 -3.97 -67.91
N ASN A 733 130.02 -2.80 -68.52
CA ASN A 733 128.85 -1.95 -68.32
C ASN A 733 127.77 -2.23 -69.38
N ILE A 734 126.53 -2.46 -68.92
CA ILE A 734 125.36 -2.74 -69.77
C ILE A 734 125.21 -1.70 -70.89
N ASP A 735 125.36 -0.40 -70.58
CA ASP A 735 125.14 0.68 -71.56
C ASP A 735 126.26 0.75 -72.61
N ALA A 736 127.50 0.47 -72.22
CA ALA A 736 128.63 0.43 -73.14
C ALA A 736 128.52 -0.76 -74.10
N ILE A 737 128.08 -1.92 -73.59
CA ILE A 737 127.89 -3.13 -74.40
C ILE A 737 126.65 -2.97 -75.31
N LYS A 738 125.55 -2.38 -74.84
CA LYS A 738 124.37 -2.09 -75.68
C LYS A 738 124.70 -1.19 -76.87
N LYS A 739 125.62 -0.22 -76.72
CA LYS A 739 126.10 0.62 -77.85
C LYS A 739 126.86 -0.17 -78.90
N ALA A 740 127.64 -1.18 -78.50
CA ALA A 740 128.37 -2.03 -79.44
C ALA A 740 127.47 -3.11 -80.08
N SER A 741 126.58 -3.69 -79.29
CA SER A 741 125.50 -4.57 -79.74
C SER A 741 124.41 -4.61 -78.69
N THR A 742 123.22 -4.13 -79.05
CA THR A 742 122.02 -4.17 -78.22
C THR A 742 121.68 -5.59 -77.78
N ALA A 743 121.89 -6.56 -78.67
CA ALA A 743 121.62 -7.96 -78.37
C ALA A 743 122.55 -8.53 -77.29
N CYS A 744 123.85 -8.19 -77.32
CA CYS A 744 124.80 -8.62 -76.30
C CYS A 744 124.52 -7.96 -74.94
N GLY A 745 124.15 -6.68 -74.93
CA GLY A 745 123.84 -5.97 -73.69
C GLY A 745 122.62 -6.52 -72.94
N ASN A 746 121.59 -6.97 -73.65
CA ASN A 746 120.40 -7.61 -73.03
C ASN A 746 120.75 -8.96 -72.38
N LEU A 747 121.68 -9.73 -72.97
CA LEU A 747 122.14 -11.00 -72.38
C LEU A 747 122.92 -10.76 -71.09
N VAL A 748 123.72 -9.70 -71.01
CA VAL A 748 124.49 -9.35 -69.81
C VAL A 748 123.60 -8.87 -68.65
N GLU A 749 122.57 -8.08 -68.93
CA GLU A 749 121.59 -7.62 -67.93
C GLU A 749 120.91 -8.79 -67.20
N TRP A 750 120.63 -9.86 -67.93
CA TRP A 750 120.08 -11.10 -67.37
C TRP A 750 121.04 -11.83 -66.43
N VAL A 751 122.32 -11.92 -66.79
CA VAL A 751 123.34 -12.55 -65.95
C VAL A 751 123.42 -11.89 -64.56
N ILE A 752 123.26 -10.56 -64.50
CA ILE A 752 123.33 -9.79 -63.24
C ILE A 752 122.10 -10.06 -62.35
N ALA A 753 120.90 -10.07 -62.91
CA ALA A 753 119.67 -10.25 -62.14
C ALA A 753 119.58 -11.63 -61.48
N ILE A 754 120.16 -12.65 -62.13
CA ILE A 754 120.19 -14.00 -61.62
C ILE A 754 121.09 -14.14 -60.36
N ASP A 755 122.22 -13.44 -60.27
CA ASP A 755 123.08 -13.46 -59.07
C ASP A 755 122.37 -12.84 -57.84
N LEU A 756 121.58 -11.78 -58.03
CA LEU A 756 120.91 -11.09 -56.94
C LEU A 756 119.85 -11.97 -56.24
N TYR A 757 119.06 -12.71 -57.01
CA TYR A 757 118.00 -13.56 -56.49
C TYR A 757 118.54 -14.77 -55.71
N ALA A 758 119.65 -15.35 -56.16
CA ALA A 758 120.28 -16.47 -55.47
C ALA A 758 120.78 -16.11 -54.05
N LYS A 759 121.14 -14.84 -53.80
CA LYS A 759 121.57 -14.38 -52.46
C LYS A 759 120.40 -14.28 -51.47
N VAL A 760 119.25 -13.75 -51.89
CA VAL A 760 118.11 -13.48 -50.99
C VAL A 760 117.35 -14.75 -50.61
N SER A 761 117.27 -15.73 -51.52
CA SER A 761 116.55 -17.00 -51.26
C SER A 761 117.12 -17.77 -50.05
N LYS A 762 118.42 -17.63 -49.76
CA LYS A 762 119.10 -18.34 -48.66
C LYS A 762 118.73 -17.84 -47.25
N GLU A 763 118.22 -16.62 -47.11
CA GLU A 763 117.94 -16.01 -45.79
C GLU A 763 116.51 -16.26 -45.28
N VAL A 764 115.54 -16.56 -46.16
CA VAL A 764 114.09 -16.59 -45.81
C VAL A 764 113.60 -17.98 -45.36
N GLU A 765 114.31 -19.06 -45.69
CA GLU A 765 113.89 -20.45 -45.45
C GLU A 765 113.67 -20.87 -43.96
N PRO A 766 114.48 -20.43 -42.97
CA PRO A 766 114.26 -20.82 -41.57
C PRO A 766 113.07 -20.11 -40.89
N LYS A 767 112.66 -18.92 -41.36
CA LYS A 767 111.52 -18.18 -40.77
C LYS A 767 110.17 -18.86 -41.05
N ARG A 768 110.01 -19.49 -42.22
CA ARG A 768 108.77 -20.18 -42.62
C ARG A 768 108.42 -21.40 -41.76
N LYS A 769 109.41 -22.13 -41.22
CA LYS A 769 109.16 -23.32 -40.39
C LYS A 769 108.64 -22.99 -38.99
N ARG A 770 108.97 -21.82 -38.42
CA ARG A 770 108.51 -21.40 -37.08
C ARG A 770 107.04 -20.98 -37.05
N VAL A 771 106.56 -20.30 -38.09
CA VAL A 771 105.17 -19.83 -38.19
C VAL A 771 104.17 -21.00 -38.22
N ALA A 772 104.51 -22.09 -38.91
CA ALA A 772 103.62 -23.24 -39.06
C ALA A 772 103.38 -24.03 -37.75
N GLN A 773 104.32 -23.99 -36.80
CA GLN A 773 104.18 -24.71 -35.52
C GLN A 773 103.22 -23.97 -34.58
N ALA A 774 103.30 -22.63 -34.49
CA ALA A 774 102.50 -21.82 -33.59
C ALA A 774 100.99 -21.79 -33.98
N GLU A 775 100.66 -21.83 -35.27
CA GLU A 775 99.26 -21.88 -35.74
C GLU A 775 98.53 -23.17 -35.34
N LYS A 776 99.24 -24.28 -35.09
CA LYS A 776 98.64 -25.56 -34.72
C LYS A 776 98.18 -25.57 -33.26
N ASP A 777 98.99 -25.04 -32.35
CA ASP A 777 98.73 -25.02 -30.91
C ASP A 777 97.56 -24.08 -30.54
N LEU A 778 97.36 -23.00 -31.30
CA LEU A 778 96.25 -22.06 -31.10
C LEU A 778 94.88 -22.70 -31.34
N LYS A 779 94.79 -23.65 -32.28
CA LYS A 779 93.51 -24.27 -32.70
C LYS A 779 92.95 -25.24 -31.67
N GLU A 780 93.82 -25.98 -30.96
CA GLU A 780 93.38 -26.96 -29.94
C GLU A 780 92.77 -26.28 -28.70
N VAL A 781 93.30 -25.11 -28.29
CA VAL A 781 92.80 -24.37 -27.11
C VAL A 781 91.39 -23.79 -27.35
N MET A 782 91.13 -23.28 -28.56
CA MET A 782 89.82 -22.72 -28.94
C MET A 782 88.68 -23.76 -28.94
N ASP A 783 88.94 -25.00 -29.35
CA ASP A 783 87.92 -26.06 -29.41
C ASP A 783 87.50 -26.57 -28.02
N GLN A 784 88.39 -26.55 -27.04
CA GLN A 784 88.07 -26.92 -25.66
C GLN A 784 87.19 -25.87 -24.97
N LEU A 785 87.46 -24.59 -25.24
CA LEU A 785 86.70 -23.46 -24.71
C LEU A 785 85.21 -23.53 -25.09
N LYS A 786 84.94 -23.80 -26.37
CA LYS A 786 83.58 -23.83 -26.94
C LYS A 786 82.70 -24.93 -26.34
N LYS A 787 83.28 -26.09 -25.99
CA LYS A 787 82.53 -27.19 -25.34
C LYS A 787 82.09 -26.82 -23.92
N LYS A 788 82.95 -26.17 -23.14
CA LYS A 788 82.62 -25.77 -21.77
C LYS A 788 81.56 -24.65 -21.73
N GLN A 789 81.60 -23.70 -22.67
CA GLN A 789 80.58 -22.65 -22.81
C GLN A 789 79.16 -23.22 -23.09
N GLN A 790 79.03 -24.28 -23.91
CA GLN A 790 77.73 -24.90 -24.18
C GLN A 790 77.15 -25.65 -22.97
N GLN A 791 78.02 -26.29 -22.18
CA GLN A 791 77.59 -26.94 -20.94
C GLN A 791 77.04 -25.91 -19.94
N LEU A 792 77.69 -24.75 -19.83
CA LEU A 792 77.24 -23.64 -18.99
C LEU A 792 75.81 -23.18 -19.30
N GLN A 793 75.51 -22.91 -20.58
CA GLN A 793 74.17 -22.47 -21.01
C GLN A 793 73.06 -23.48 -20.69
N SER A 794 73.37 -24.79 -20.81
CA SER A 794 72.38 -25.83 -20.53
C SER A 794 72.01 -25.94 -19.05
N VAL A 795 72.96 -25.67 -18.15
CA VAL A 795 72.75 -25.70 -16.70
C VAL A 795 72.00 -24.44 -16.25
N GLU A 796 72.36 -23.26 -16.79
CA GLU A 796 71.67 -22.00 -16.49
C GLU A 796 70.19 -22.03 -16.91
N ALA A 797 69.85 -22.64 -18.05
CA ALA A 797 68.46 -22.78 -18.49
C ALA A 797 67.62 -23.66 -17.54
N LYS A 798 68.19 -24.76 -17.03
CA LYS A 798 67.53 -25.64 -16.07
C LYS A 798 67.32 -24.97 -14.72
N ILE A 799 68.30 -24.20 -14.24
CA ILE A 799 68.16 -23.43 -13.00
C ILE A 799 67.02 -22.42 -13.13
N LYS A 800 66.92 -21.72 -14.27
CA LYS A 800 65.86 -20.74 -14.50
C LYS A 800 64.46 -21.39 -14.46
N GLU A 801 64.27 -22.54 -15.09
CA GLU A 801 63.01 -23.28 -15.07
C GLU A 801 62.64 -23.77 -13.66
N LEU A 802 63.62 -24.29 -12.91
CA LEU A 802 63.44 -24.70 -11.51
C LEU A 802 63.12 -23.50 -10.60
N GLN A 803 63.70 -22.33 -10.88
CA GLN A 803 63.46 -21.10 -10.12
C GLN A 803 62.05 -20.55 -10.35
N GLU A 804 61.55 -20.57 -11.59
CA GLU A 804 60.17 -20.19 -11.90
C GLU A 804 59.15 -21.15 -11.24
N SER A 805 59.44 -22.46 -11.25
CA SER A 805 58.63 -23.48 -10.57
C SER A 805 58.63 -23.31 -9.05
N TYR A 806 59.78 -22.98 -8.46
CA TYR A 806 59.93 -22.68 -7.04
C TYR A 806 59.14 -21.44 -6.64
N ASP A 807 59.28 -20.34 -7.39
CA ASP A 807 58.55 -19.09 -7.12
C ASP A 807 57.03 -19.28 -7.20
N HIS A 808 56.55 -20.10 -8.15
CA HIS A 808 55.14 -20.46 -8.27
C HIS A 808 54.64 -21.27 -7.05
N GLN A 809 55.39 -22.28 -6.61
CA GLN A 809 55.06 -23.08 -5.42
C GLN A 809 55.08 -22.25 -4.13
N VAL A 810 56.04 -21.33 -3.98
CA VAL A 810 56.11 -20.40 -2.85
C VAL A 810 54.91 -19.45 -2.83
N ALA A 811 54.48 -18.93 -3.98
CA ALA A 811 53.31 -18.07 -4.08
C ALA A 811 52.01 -18.81 -3.72
N GLU A 812 51.84 -20.05 -4.19
CA GLU A 812 50.73 -20.94 -3.85
C GLU A 812 50.71 -21.27 -2.34
N LYS A 813 51.86 -21.63 -1.76
CA LYS A 813 52.02 -21.86 -0.32
C LYS A 813 51.60 -20.62 0.47
N LYS A 814 52.10 -19.44 0.09
CA LYS A 814 51.79 -18.17 0.78
C LYS A 814 50.30 -17.82 0.68
N LYS A 815 49.64 -18.09 -0.45
CA LYS A 815 48.18 -17.94 -0.59
C LYS A 815 47.42 -18.87 0.35
N LEU A 816 47.83 -20.14 0.42
CA LEU A 816 47.23 -21.13 1.33
C LEU A 816 47.43 -20.74 2.81
N GLU A 817 48.62 -20.28 3.20
CA GLU A 817 48.90 -19.80 4.56
C GLU A 817 48.03 -18.60 4.94
N ILE A 818 47.87 -17.63 4.03
CA ILE A 818 46.99 -16.47 4.25
C ILE A 818 45.54 -16.93 4.38
N SER A 819 45.07 -17.85 3.53
CA SER A 819 43.71 -18.39 3.58
C SER A 819 43.44 -19.11 4.91
N ILE A 820 44.34 -19.99 5.36
CA ILE A 820 44.22 -20.70 6.63
C ILE A 820 44.21 -19.74 7.82
N MET A 821 45.11 -18.75 7.85
CA MET A 821 45.12 -17.74 8.92
C MET A 821 43.82 -16.92 8.95
N GLN A 822 43.29 -16.53 7.79
CA GLN A 822 42.02 -15.81 7.70
C GLN A 822 40.86 -16.68 8.17
N THR A 823 40.78 -17.93 7.73
CA THR A 823 39.74 -18.88 8.14
C THR A 823 39.82 -19.17 9.64
N GLN A 824 41.01 -19.44 10.20
CA GLN A 824 41.21 -19.62 11.65
C GLN A 824 40.75 -18.40 12.46
N SER A 825 41.10 -17.19 12.01
CA SER A 825 40.70 -15.95 12.68
C SER A 825 39.18 -15.73 12.62
N ARG A 826 38.55 -15.99 11.46
CA ARG A 826 37.09 -15.94 11.28
C ARG A 826 36.40 -16.97 12.16
N LEU A 827 36.89 -18.20 12.19
CA LEU A 827 36.32 -19.29 12.99
C LEU A 827 36.42 -19.01 14.49
N LYS A 828 37.56 -18.50 14.96
CA LYS A 828 37.72 -18.09 16.37
C LYS A 828 36.76 -16.97 16.78
N ARG A 829 36.49 -16.01 15.88
CA ARG A 829 35.51 -14.94 16.13
C ARG A 829 34.08 -15.47 16.09
N ALA A 830 33.76 -16.29 15.09
CA ALA A 830 32.44 -16.86 14.90
C ALA A 830 32.07 -17.82 16.05
N SER A 831 33.00 -18.68 16.49
CA SER A 831 32.83 -19.58 17.63
C SER A 831 32.54 -18.83 18.94
N LYS A 832 33.20 -17.68 19.18
CA LYS A 832 32.88 -16.83 20.34
C LYS A 832 31.45 -16.27 20.26
N LEU A 833 31.02 -15.84 19.08
CA LEU A 833 29.68 -15.32 18.83
C LEU A 833 28.60 -16.41 18.97
N THR A 834 28.82 -17.60 18.39
CA THR A 834 27.86 -18.72 18.49
C THR A 834 27.72 -19.22 19.93
N THR A 835 28.82 -19.26 20.69
CA THR A 835 28.77 -19.61 22.12
C THR A 835 28.01 -18.56 22.93
N ALA A 836 28.25 -17.27 22.69
CA ALA A 836 27.56 -16.19 23.40
C ALA A 836 26.05 -16.11 23.06
N LEU A 837 25.66 -16.54 21.86
CA LEU A 837 24.28 -16.49 21.36
C LEU A 837 23.53 -17.82 21.53
N ALA A 838 24.15 -18.85 22.13
CA ALA A 838 23.52 -20.15 22.32
C ALA A 838 22.31 -20.08 23.28
N GLU A 839 22.42 -19.33 24.38
CA GLU A 839 21.31 -19.10 25.32
C GLU A 839 20.18 -18.30 24.65
N GLU A 840 20.53 -17.31 23.83
CA GLU A 840 19.59 -16.52 23.05
C GLU A 840 18.80 -17.38 22.06
N GLN A 841 19.45 -18.37 21.44
CA GLN A 841 18.79 -19.32 20.54
C GLN A 841 17.70 -20.14 21.25
N ILE A 842 17.96 -20.61 22.47
CA ILE A 842 16.98 -21.36 23.29
C ILE A 842 15.81 -20.43 23.64
N ARG A 843 16.12 -19.24 24.17
CA ARG A 843 15.11 -18.24 24.53
C ARG A 843 14.24 -17.84 23.35
N TRP A 844 14.81 -17.63 22.16
CA TRP A 844 14.04 -17.28 20.97
C TRP A 844 13.12 -18.41 20.52
N LYS A 845 13.54 -19.68 20.69
CA LYS A 845 12.70 -20.84 20.41
C LYS A 845 11.53 -20.94 21.39
N GLU A 846 11.77 -20.69 22.68
CA GLU A 846 10.73 -20.60 23.70
C GLU A 846 9.76 -19.46 23.41
N ASN A 847 10.25 -18.26 23.10
CA ASN A 847 9.41 -17.12 22.72
C ASN A 847 8.52 -17.42 21.51
N ILE A 848 9.02 -18.16 20.51
CA ILE A 848 8.19 -18.56 19.36
C ILE A 848 7.05 -19.48 19.81
N ASN A 849 7.30 -20.41 20.74
CA ASN A 849 6.26 -21.27 21.31
C ASN A 849 5.24 -20.44 22.10
N GLU A 850 5.69 -19.50 22.94
CA GLU A 850 4.82 -18.58 23.65
C GLU A 850 3.97 -17.74 22.69
N PHE A 851 4.54 -17.19 21.62
CA PHE A 851 3.77 -16.46 20.61
C PHE A 851 2.74 -17.33 19.90
N ASN A 852 3.03 -18.63 19.70
CA ASN A 852 2.06 -19.56 19.12
C ASN A 852 0.90 -19.84 20.09
N GLU A 853 1.16 -19.94 21.40
CA GLU A 853 0.11 -20.08 22.42
C GLU A 853 -0.71 -18.80 22.60
N GLN A 854 -0.06 -17.64 22.59
CA GLN A 854 -0.71 -16.34 22.60
C GLN A 854 -1.61 -16.18 21.37
N MET A 855 -1.15 -16.61 20.18
CA MET A 855 -1.97 -16.55 18.97
C MET A 855 -3.22 -17.43 19.04
N LYS A 856 -3.20 -18.54 19.80
CA LYS A 856 -4.41 -19.35 20.03
C LYS A 856 -5.40 -18.67 20.97
N THR A 857 -4.89 -18.05 22.04
CA THR A 857 -5.71 -17.44 23.12
C THR A 857 -6.10 -15.98 22.85
N VAL A 858 -5.48 -15.31 21.87
CA VAL A 858 -5.72 -13.89 21.54
C VAL A 858 -7.18 -13.62 21.22
N THR A 859 -7.86 -14.55 20.54
CA THR A 859 -9.26 -14.39 20.13
C THR A 859 -10.16 -14.15 21.33
N GLY A 860 -10.10 -15.01 22.36
CA GLY A 860 -10.91 -14.83 23.56
C GLY A 860 -10.40 -13.74 24.50
N ASN A 861 -9.08 -13.62 24.67
CA ASN A 861 -8.50 -12.61 25.57
C ASN A 861 -8.84 -11.18 25.12
N VAL A 862 -8.75 -10.91 23.81
CA VAL A 862 -9.11 -9.61 23.24
C VAL A 862 -10.61 -9.39 23.30
N PHE A 863 -11.42 -10.43 23.13
CA PHE A 863 -12.88 -10.35 23.19
C PHE A 863 -13.39 -9.89 24.56
N VAL A 864 -12.92 -10.54 25.63
CA VAL A 864 -13.27 -10.14 27.00
C VAL A 864 -12.70 -8.75 27.31
N SER A 865 -11.48 -8.45 26.85
CA SER A 865 -10.87 -7.12 27.06
C SER A 865 -11.66 -6.00 26.36
N SER A 866 -12.13 -6.23 25.13
CA SER A 866 -12.97 -5.25 24.42
C SER A 866 -14.33 -5.06 25.09
N ALA A 867 -14.89 -6.13 25.69
CA ALA A 867 -16.11 -6.04 26.49
C ALA A 867 -15.92 -5.18 27.75
N CYS A 868 -14.76 -5.32 28.39
CA CYS A 868 -14.39 -4.48 29.53
C CYS A 868 -14.33 -3.01 29.11
N VAL A 869 -13.61 -2.68 28.03
CA VAL A 869 -13.49 -1.30 27.55
C VAL A 869 -14.86 -0.70 27.17
N ALA A 870 -15.74 -1.50 26.56
CA ALA A 870 -17.06 -1.03 26.13
C ALA A 870 -18.04 -0.77 27.29
N TYR A 871 -17.99 -1.55 28.37
CA TYR A 871 -19.02 -1.51 29.41
C TYR A 871 -18.56 -1.08 30.81
N TYR A 872 -17.27 -1.13 31.15
CA TYR A 872 -16.79 -0.88 32.52
C TYR A 872 -17.01 0.53 33.06
N GLY A 873 -17.19 1.53 32.19
CA GLY A 873 -17.16 2.94 32.56
C GLY A 873 -18.08 3.31 33.73
N ALA A 874 -19.26 2.69 33.82
CA ALA A 874 -20.25 2.99 34.85
C ALA A 874 -20.21 2.08 36.09
N PHE A 875 -19.51 0.94 36.03
CA PHE A 875 -19.57 -0.09 37.06
C PHE A 875 -18.46 0.04 38.11
N PRO A 876 -18.77 -0.13 39.41
CA PRO A 876 -17.77 -0.28 40.47
C PRO A 876 -16.95 -1.57 40.36
N SER A 877 -15.84 -1.66 41.10
CA SER A 877 -14.89 -2.79 41.04
C SER A 877 -15.55 -4.17 41.25
N GLN A 878 -16.44 -4.33 42.24
CA GLN A 878 -17.14 -5.61 42.51
C GLN A 878 -17.94 -6.09 41.29
N TYR A 879 -18.71 -5.20 40.67
CA TYR A 879 -19.49 -5.51 39.46
C TYR A 879 -18.61 -5.87 38.27
N ARG A 880 -17.42 -5.24 38.15
CA ARG A 880 -16.46 -5.53 37.08
C ARG A 880 -15.90 -6.94 37.19
N VAL A 881 -15.48 -7.35 38.39
CA VAL A 881 -14.94 -8.70 38.65
C VAL A 881 -15.98 -9.76 38.35
N GLU A 882 -17.20 -9.62 38.90
CA GLU A 882 -18.30 -10.57 38.64
C GLU A 882 -18.64 -10.70 37.15
N LEU A 883 -18.62 -9.59 36.40
CA LEU A 883 -18.87 -9.61 34.96
C LEU A 883 -17.76 -10.33 34.21
N VAL A 884 -16.49 -10.08 34.53
CA VAL A 884 -15.38 -10.78 33.85
C VAL A 884 -15.35 -12.26 34.16
N ASP A 885 -15.57 -12.66 35.41
CA ASP A 885 -15.63 -14.07 35.79
C ASP A 885 -16.72 -14.80 34.99
N GLN A 886 -17.91 -14.18 34.91
CA GLN A 886 -19.03 -14.68 34.10
C GLN A 886 -18.65 -14.76 32.61
N TRP A 887 -17.94 -13.77 32.07
CA TRP A 887 -17.57 -13.74 30.65
C TRP A 887 -16.49 -14.78 30.31
N VAL A 888 -15.51 -15.00 31.20
CA VAL A 888 -14.47 -16.02 31.05
C VAL A 888 -15.08 -17.42 31.11
N GLU A 889 -16.01 -17.67 32.03
CA GLU A 889 -16.75 -18.94 32.11
C GLU A 889 -17.62 -19.18 30.85
N GLY A 890 -18.29 -18.13 30.36
CA GLY A 890 -19.05 -18.18 29.10
C GLY A 890 -18.16 -18.53 27.90
N CYS A 891 -16.98 -17.90 27.78
CA CYS A 891 -16.01 -18.24 26.73
C CYS A 891 -15.58 -19.71 26.78
N LYS A 892 -15.32 -20.25 27.97
CA LYS A 892 -14.97 -21.67 28.15
C LYS A 892 -16.10 -22.60 27.72
N THR A 893 -17.34 -22.26 28.09
CA THR A 893 -18.54 -23.03 27.72
C THR A 893 -18.72 -23.10 26.20
N HIS A 894 -18.50 -21.98 25.51
CA HIS A 894 -18.57 -21.87 24.04
C HIS A 894 -17.30 -22.32 23.31
N LYS A 895 -16.33 -22.93 24.01
CA LYS A 895 -15.04 -23.42 23.47
C LYS A 895 -14.18 -22.32 22.81
N ILE A 896 -14.28 -21.08 23.28
CA ILE A 896 -13.41 -19.98 22.87
C ILE A 896 -12.13 -20.02 23.71
N PRO A 897 -10.93 -20.12 23.10
CA PRO A 897 -9.68 -20.16 23.85
C PRO A 897 -9.43 -18.85 24.61
N VAL A 898 -9.34 -18.94 25.95
CA VAL A 898 -9.13 -17.83 26.90
C VAL A 898 -8.17 -18.28 28.00
N LEU A 899 -7.38 -17.36 28.53
CA LEU A 899 -6.54 -17.59 29.72
C LEU A 899 -7.38 -17.63 31.00
N ASP A 900 -7.08 -18.57 31.91
CA ASP A 900 -7.83 -18.73 33.17
C ASP A 900 -7.78 -17.50 34.09
N ASN A 901 -6.64 -16.81 34.14
CA ASN A 901 -6.43 -15.58 34.90
C ASN A 901 -6.22 -14.40 33.94
N LEU A 902 -7.30 -13.91 33.34
CA LEU A 902 -7.23 -12.78 32.42
C LEU A 902 -7.07 -11.45 33.17
N ALA A 903 -5.84 -10.96 33.28
CA ALA A 903 -5.60 -9.56 33.63
C ALA A 903 -5.72 -8.68 32.38
N ILE A 904 -6.76 -7.85 32.32
CA ILE A 904 -7.05 -6.92 31.21
C ILE A 904 -5.83 -6.06 30.88
N VAL A 905 -5.13 -5.61 31.92
CA VAL A 905 -3.91 -4.81 31.86
C VAL A 905 -2.84 -5.46 30.97
N ASN A 906 -2.67 -6.77 31.06
CA ASN A 906 -1.67 -7.50 30.26
C ASN A 906 -2.01 -7.54 28.77
N VAL A 907 -3.29 -7.39 28.41
CA VAL A 907 -3.75 -7.38 27.02
C VAL A 907 -3.68 -5.97 26.44
N LEU A 908 -4.11 -4.96 27.20
CA LEU A 908 -4.30 -3.60 26.71
C LEU A 908 -3.04 -2.73 26.77
N ALA A 909 -2.27 -2.84 27.84
CA ALA A 909 -1.19 -1.91 28.14
C ALA A 909 0.14 -2.64 28.30
N ASP A 910 1.22 -1.99 27.90
CA ASP A 910 2.55 -2.50 28.17
C ASP A 910 3.01 -2.05 29.58
N PRO A 911 3.80 -2.87 30.30
CA PRO A 911 4.27 -2.53 31.65
C PRO A 911 5.06 -1.23 31.75
N PHE A 912 5.75 -0.80 30.68
CA PHE A 912 6.48 0.46 30.64
C PHE A 912 5.54 1.66 30.54
N SER A 913 4.49 1.61 29.72
CA SER A 913 3.45 2.66 29.68
C SER A 913 2.75 2.83 31.02
N ILE A 914 2.42 1.73 31.71
CA ILE A 914 1.79 1.78 33.04
C ILE A 914 2.70 2.48 34.04
N ARG A 915 4.00 2.12 34.05
CA ARG A 915 4.99 2.81 34.91
C ARG A 915 5.07 4.30 34.60
N GLN A 916 4.97 4.68 33.33
CA GLN A 916 4.96 6.08 32.93
C GLN A 916 3.72 6.80 33.47
N TRP A 917 2.52 6.21 33.37
CA TRP A 917 1.30 6.80 33.92
C TRP A 917 1.35 6.92 35.45
N VAL A 918 1.87 5.91 36.14
CA VAL A 918 2.09 5.95 37.59
C VAL A 918 3.08 7.07 37.95
N THR A 919 4.10 7.29 37.13
CA THR A 919 5.04 8.42 37.32
C THR A 919 4.36 9.78 37.10
N GLN A 920 3.35 9.83 36.23
CA GLN A 920 2.52 11.01 35.97
C GLN A 920 1.38 11.22 36.99
N GLY A 921 1.28 10.36 38.02
CA GLY A 921 0.32 10.50 39.12
C GLY A 921 -0.87 9.55 39.06
N LEU A 922 -0.90 8.56 38.17
CA LEU A 922 -1.91 7.49 38.21
C LEU A 922 -1.74 6.66 39.49
N PRO A 923 -2.80 6.47 40.29
CA PRO A 923 -2.72 5.59 41.46
C PRO A 923 -2.43 4.13 41.06
N ARG A 924 -1.76 3.39 41.93
CA ARG A 924 -1.28 2.01 41.66
C ARG A 924 -2.33 0.92 41.91
N ASP A 925 -3.59 1.27 42.09
CA ASP A 925 -4.66 0.30 42.29
C ASP A 925 -5.19 -0.23 40.95
N ASP A 926 -5.75 -1.44 40.98
CA ASP A 926 -6.28 -2.14 39.79
C ASP A 926 -7.54 -1.49 39.20
N PHE A 927 -8.19 -0.58 39.93
CA PHE A 927 -9.34 0.15 39.39
C PHE A 927 -8.91 1.36 38.56
N SER A 928 -7.81 2.02 38.97
CA SER A 928 -7.19 3.15 38.25
C SER A 928 -6.34 2.70 37.05
N THR A 929 -5.65 1.56 37.17
CA THR A 929 -4.81 0.96 36.13
C THR A 929 -5.65 0.24 35.08
#